data_AF-A0A6G2QAN2-F1
#
_entry.id   AF-A0A6G2QAN2-F1
#
_cell.length_a   1.000
_cell.length_b   1.000
_cell.length_c   1.000
_cell.angle_alpha   90.00
_cell.angle_beta   90.00
_cell.angle_gamma   90.00
#
_symmetry.space_group_name_H-M   'P 1'
#
loop_
_entity.id
_entity.type
_entity.pdbx_description
1 polymer ?
#
loop_
_entity_poly.entity_id
_entity_poly.type
_entity_poly.pdbx_seq_one_letter_code
_entity_poly.pdbx_strand_id
1 'polypeptide(L)'
;MVSTRTPYEWTCERCGRPCRAPVWRIVDSRERADVLESPDGPYGFGPGLHWADCPGCGARTQVEAPVLVLRAGAFVPSLFATSVAELQRDATASAAALVEEARDAGAFTGGRFGGNVVVLPRRLLPFALSRDTERDLADPEAACAELAPYGAPTVANYRIFLDNVAAESAEPDVRELLHAVTVTMPDRLAELVLAHPRLTGSTLVRDAGARELREVAGTPLEAPLRMRQRFLEELCGGRVPVGTAVEHHAAALAAFGQGLRTRLYAMYDQVRCAEGPEIVPLAREALELAGQTGEFEIETELAARLGGLLLSSLHTADPADPAEAVRVLRLALSRLPEGTLQWAEVATNLASAQYFRDDGDHIERWETARDLLVRAIAAVDRRTHGEFWARVQTDYGLLLGQRPGGGTDDLTLGIEHIQTGLGERARASDRVDRAYSLINLGLLLFRRGAPGDLKRAERCYRDALGRLRPDDDPMLWSQLRCNLADLLLSPGRGTADPRGARAAVAAVVAFGAAHPGRLDTSRATWLLARTADLLDGPGSAEGLRLRRAALTAVPPSVFPSLHLSIAREAVDALAAAADWDAAAEVAAGMLTAAHALYDAQVTAAGRRGVLLLTRGTAREAAFLLARAGRPERAVEAIERGLARELSVVTGRDTVDLAALEGV
;
A
#
# COMPACT_ATOMS: atom_id res chain seq x y z
N MET A 1 -29.75 6.93 36.19
CA MET A 1 -31.12 7.14 35.73
C MET A 1 -31.01 7.62 34.30
N VAL A 2 -31.58 6.88 33.37
CA VAL A 2 -31.45 7.09 31.91
C VAL A 2 -32.29 8.29 31.47
N SER A 3 -33.45 8.49 32.07
CA SER A 3 -34.37 9.58 31.74
C SER A 3 -33.84 10.91 32.29
N THR A 4 -33.61 11.88 31.42
CA THR A 4 -33.00 13.18 31.76
C THR A 4 -33.83 14.35 31.25
N ARG A 5 -33.80 15.46 32.00
CA ARG A 5 -34.38 16.74 31.60
C ARG A 5 -33.29 17.78 31.43
N THR A 6 -33.44 18.65 30.44
CA THR A 6 -32.54 19.77 30.17
C THR A 6 -33.32 21.10 30.25
N PRO A 7 -32.69 22.21 30.68
CA PRO A 7 -33.31 23.52 30.53
C PRO A 7 -33.54 23.87 29.05
N TYR A 8 -34.76 24.27 28.71
CA TYR A 8 -35.12 24.84 27.41
C TYR A 8 -35.42 26.32 27.58
N GLU A 9 -34.75 27.15 26.78
CA GLU A 9 -34.90 28.61 26.80
C GLU A 9 -35.55 29.08 25.50
N TRP A 10 -36.55 29.95 25.63
CA TRP A 10 -37.26 30.53 24.48
C TRP A 10 -37.78 31.92 24.82
N THR A 11 -38.13 32.71 23.81
CA THR A 11 -38.84 33.98 24.01
C THR A 11 -40.33 33.75 23.76
N CYS A 12 -41.20 34.08 24.72
CA CYS A 12 -42.63 33.89 24.55
C CYS A 12 -43.19 34.84 23.48
N GLU A 13 -43.78 34.28 22.42
CA GLU A 13 -44.35 35.06 21.31
C GLU A 13 -45.52 35.97 21.73
N ARG A 14 -46.22 35.63 22.83
CA ARG A 14 -47.37 36.40 23.32
C ARG A 14 -46.99 37.60 24.19
N CYS A 15 -45.99 37.47 25.05
CA CYS A 15 -45.62 38.52 26.01
C CYS A 15 -44.17 39.02 25.90
N GLY A 16 -43.39 38.50 24.94
CA GLY A 16 -42.01 38.89 24.68
C GLY A 16 -41.01 38.50 25.78
N ARG A 17 -41.45 37.78 26.82
CA ARG A 17 -40.62 37.45 27.98
C ARG A 17 -39.66 36.29 27.65
N PRO A 18 -38.37 36.37 28.03
CA PRO A 18 -37.50 35.20 28.03
C PRO A 18 -38.00 34.19 29.07
N CYS A 19 -38.23 32.96 28.62
CA CYS A 19 -38.77 31.85 29.39
C CYS A 19 -37.73 30.74 29.48
N ARG A 20 -37.75 30.03 30.61
CA ARG A 20 -36.95 28.83 30.82
C ARG A 20 -37.80 27.76 31.51
N ALA A 21 -37.84 26.56 30.95
CA ALA A 21 -38.55 25.44 31.54
C ALA A 21 -37.78 24.13 31.32
N PRO A 22 -37.85 23.18 32.26
CA PRO A 22 -37.23 21.88 32.07
C PRO A 22 -38.02 21.06 31.03
N VAL A 23 -37.35 20.59 29.98
CA VAL A 23 -37.91 19.72 28.95
C VAL A 23 -37.20 18.37 28.95
N TRP A 24 -37.85 17.35 28.42
CA TRP A 24 -37.28 16.01 28.32
C TRP A 24 -36.20 15.96 27.22
N ARG A 25 -35.06 15.35 27.56
CA ARG A 25 -33.93 15.11 26.66
C ARG A 25 -33.77 13.63 26.34
N ILE A 26 -33.89 12.78 27.36
CA ILE A 26 -33.99 11.32 27.20
C ILE A 26 -35.18 10.86 28.03
N VAL A 27 -36.04 10.00 27.47
CA VAL A 27 -37.15 9.38 28.19
C VAL A 27 -37.10 7.88 27.96
N ASP A 28 -36.93 7.12 29.03
CA ASP A 28 -36.97 5.66 28.99
C ASP A 28 -38.30 5.16 29.57
N SER A 29 -39.06 4.39 28.79
CA SER A 29 -40.36 3.87 29.23
C SER A 29 -40.27 2.97 30.46
N ARG A 30 -39.11 2.35 30.73
CA ARG A 30 -38.89 1.54 31.94
C ARG A 30 -38.82 2.38 33.21
N GLU A 31 -38.44 3.66 33.08
CA GLU A 31 -38.35 4.58 34.21
C GLU A 31 -39.55 5.54 34.27
N ARG A 32 -40.05 6.00 33.11
CA ARG A 32 -41.01 7.10 32.97
C ARG A 32 -42.11 6.81 31.94
N ALA A 33 -42.77 5.65 32.05
CA ALA A 33 -43.95 5.33 31.23
C ALA A 33 -45.06 6.40 31.36
N ASP A 34 -45.21 6.99 32.55
CA ASP A 34 -46.15 8.08 32.85
C ASP A 34 -46.01 9.31 31.95
N VAL A 35 -44.82 9.53 31.37
CA VAL A 35 -44.54 10.66 30.47
C VAL A 35 -44.90 10.32 29.02
N LEU A 36 -44.90 9.04 28.67
CA LEU A 36 -45.08 8.55 27.29
C LEU A 36 -46.50 8.05 27.00
N GLU A 37 -47.40 8.11 27.99
CA GLU A 37 -48.80 7.73 27.88
C GLU A 37 -49.71 8.95 28.03
N SER A 38 -50.82 8.95 27.29
CA SER A 38 -51.83 10.01 27.36
C SER A 38 -53.23 9.42 27.20
N PRO A 39 -54.13 9.58 28.20
CA PRO A 39 -55.50 9.07 28.12
C PRO A 39 -56.38 9.89 27.16
N ASP A 40 -56.03 11.15 26.90
CA ASP A 40 -56.81 12.11 26.09
C ASP A 40 -56.22 12.30 24.67
N GLY A 41 -55.49 11.31 24.17
CA GLY A 41 -54.88 11.35 22.84
C GLY A 41 -53.69 12.33 22.73
N PRO A 42 -53.38 12.88 21.53
CA PRO A 42 -52.14 13.62 21.29
C PRO A 42 -52.00 14.94 22.09
N TYR A 43 -53.08 15.45 22.67
CA TYR A 43 -53.07 16.70 23.45
C TYR A 43 -52.92 16.51 24.97
N GLY A 44 -53.04 15.27 25.48
CA GLY A 44 -53.05 14.98 26.92
C GLY A 44 -51.67 14.75 27.55
N PHE A 45 -50.58 14.85 26.77
CA PHE A 45 -49.23 14.68 27.33
C PHE A 45 -48.83 15.85 28.24
N GLY A 46 -48.09 15.55 29.30
CA GLY A 46 -47.60 16.53 30.26
C GLY A 46 -46.58 17.55 29.69
N PRO A 47 -46.37 18.66 30.40
CA PRO A 47 -45.44 19.71 30.00
C PRO A 47 -43.99 19.19 29.91
N GLY A 48 -43.24 19.73 28.96
CA GLY A 48 -41.83 19.46 28.74
C GLY A 48 -41.56 18.30 27.79
N LEU A 49 -42.57 17.52 27.37
CA LEU A 49 -42.38 16.49 26.33
C LEU A 49 -42.39 17.11 24.94
N HIS A 50 -43.52 17.67 24.49
CA HIS A 50 -43.59 18.32 23.17
C HIS A 50 -43.99 19.80 23.26
N TRP A 51 -44.44 20.27 24.42
CA TRP A 51 -44.83 21.66 24.67
C TRP A 51 -44.34 22.15 26.03
N ALA A 52 -44.27 23.47 26.22
CA ALA A 52 -44.02 24.11 27.51
C ALA A 52 -44.88 25.38 27.66
N ASP A 53 -45.30 25.69 28.89
CA ASP A 53 -46.08 26.92 29.16
C ASP A 53 -45.17 28.08 29.55
N CYS A 54 -45.50 29.28 29.07
CA CYS A 54 -44.88 30.51 29.53
C CYS A 54 -45.26 30.76 31.01
N PRO A 55 -44.29 30.86 31.93
CA PRO A 55 -44.58 31.12 33.35
C PRO A 55 -45.17 32.52 33.60
N GLY A 56 -45.10 33.43 32.62
CA GLY A 56 -45.65 34.78 32.72
C GLY A 56 -47.12 34.87 32.31
N CYS A 57 -47.47 34.38 31.10
CA CYS A 57 -48.80 34.58 30.52
C CYS A 57 -49.58 33.27 30.26
N GLY A 58 -49.00 32.10 30.60
CA GLY A 58 -49.60 30.79 30.36
C GLY A 58 -49.72 30.40 28.88
N ALA A 59 -49.11 31.17 27.96
CA ALA A 59 -49.10 30.80 26.54
C ALA A 59 -48.24 29.56 26.33
N ARG A 60 -48.79 28.56 25.64
CA ARG A 60 -48.12 27.32 25.29
C ARG A 60 -47.23 27.51 24.07
N THR A 61 -45.99 27.03 24.15
CA THR A 61 -45.06 26.93 23.01
C THR A 61 -44.78 25.47 22.69
N GLN A 62 -44.48 25.17 21.42
CA GLN A 62 -43.91 23.89 21.04
C GLN A 62 -42.44 23.85 21.43
N VAL A 63 -41.98 22.70 21.90
CA VAL A 63 -40.56 22.45 22.20
C VAL A 63 -39.92 21.90 20.94
N GLU A 64 -38.85 22.54 20.47
CA GLU A 64 -38.13 22.10 19.26
C GLU A 64 -36.77 21.45 19.60
N ALA A 65 -36.40 21.39 20.88
CA ALA A 65 -35.16 20.75 21.33
C ALA A 65 -35.18 19.22 21.12
N PRO A 66 -34.03 18.60 20.72
CA PRO A 66 -33.92 17.17 20.51
C PRO A 66 -34.30 16.32 21.72
N VAL A 67 -34.89 15.16 21.46
CA VAL A 67 -35.11 14.11 22.44
C VAL A 67 -34.80 12.74 21.89
N LEU A 68 -34.40 11.84 22.78
CA LEU A 68 -34.44 10.40 22.55
C LEU A 68 -35.53 9.78 23.42
N VAL A 69 -36.42 9.01 22.80
CA VAL A 69 -37.45 8.25 23.50
C VAL A 69 -37.21 6.77 23.28
N LEU A 70 -36.93 6.05 24.37
CA LEU A 70 -36.70 4.61 24.40
C LEU A 70 -37.98 3.92 24.90
N ARG A 71 -38.53 3.05 24.07
CA ARG A 71 -39.81 2.36 24.29
C ARG A 71 -39.58 0.86 24.35
N ALA A 72 -39.22 0.37 25.54
CA ALA A 72 -38.98 -1.05 25.74
C ALA A 72 -40.24 -1.87 25.39
N GLY A 73 -40.11 -2.83 24.46
CA GLY A 73 -41.20 -3.71 24.02
C GLY A 73 -42.19 -3.11 23.02
N ALA A 74 -41.97 -1.88 22.53
CA ALA A 74 -42.81 -1.29 21.49
C ALA A 74 -42.33 -1.67 20.08
N PHE A 75 -43.27 -1.66 19.11
CA PHE A 75 -42.99 -1.91 17.69
C PHE A 75 -41.89 -1.00 17.12
N VAL A 76 -41.89 0.28 17.51
CA VAL A 76 -40.78 1.21 17.26
C VAL A 76 -40.05 1.49 18.57
N PRO A 77 -38.93 0.80 18.84
CA PRO A 77 -38.30 0.80 20.17
C PRO A 77 -37.51 2.08 20.48
N SER A 78 -37.09 2.83 19.46
CA SER A 78 -36.29 4.06 19.64
C SER A 78 -36.76 5.15 18.69
N LEU A 79 -37.10 6.32 19.24
CA LEU A 79 -37.51 7.52 18.50
C LEU A 79 -36.56 8.68 18.79
N PHE A 80 -36.05 9.34 17.76
CA PHE A 80 -35.33 10.61 17.90
C PHE A 80 -36.16 11.74 17.32
N ALA A 81 -36.68 12.60 18.20
CA ALA A 81 -37.53 13.69 17.78
C ALA A 81 -36.82 15.03 17.94
N THR A 82 -36.77 15.82 16.86
CA THR A 82 -36.12 17.15 16.87
C THR A 82 -36.84 18.14 15.96
N SER A 83 -36.32 19.36 15.84
CA SER A 83 -36.87 20.39 14.98
C SER A 83 -36.85 20.00 13.49
N VAL A 84 -37.84 20.50 12.74
CA VAL A 84 -37.89 20.29 11.28
C VAL A 84 -36.65 20.87 10.59
N ALA A 85 -36.12 21.98 11.10
CA ALA A 85 -34.92 22.64 10.55
C ALA A 85 -33.62 21.83 10.76
N GLU A 86 -33.58 20.98 11.79
CA GLU A 86 -32.45 20.06 12.02
C GLU A 86 -32.58 18.82 11.16
N LEU A 87 -33.80 18.25 11.05
CA LEU A 87 -34.09 17.11 10.17
C LEU A 87 -33.80 17.42 8.69
N GLN A 88 -33.99 18.66 8.24
CA GLN A 88 -33.70 19.09 6.86
C GLN A 88 -32.21 19.24 6.55
N ARG A 89 -31.33 19.36 7.55
CA ARG A 89 -29.88 19.53 7.35
C ARG A 89 -29.17 18.19 7.48
N ASP A 90 -29.08 17.70 8.71
CA ASP A 90 -28.57 16.38 9.12
C ASP A 90 -28.74 16.28 10.64
N ALA A 91 -29.51 15.30 11.09
CA ALA A 91 -29.81 15.06 12.51
C ALA A 91 -28.97 13.94 13.14
N THR A 92 -28.10 13.28 12.34
CA THR A 92 -27.40 12.05 12.72
C THR A 92 -26.47 12.26 13.92
N ALA A 93 -25.73 13.37 13.95
CA ALA A 93 -24.82 13.68 15.05
C ALA A 93 -25.55 13.90 16.39
N SER A 94 -26.69 14.58 16.37
CA SER A 94 -27.51 14.82 17.56
C SER A 94 -28.17 13.55 18.08
N ALA A 95 -28.63 12.69 17.16
CA ALA A 95 -29.18 11.37 17.50
C ALA A 95 -28.11 10.47 18.14
N ALA A 96 -26.93 10.38 17.52
CA ALA A 96 -25.80 9.61 18.05
C ALA A 96 -25.37 10.10 19.43
N ALA A 97 -25.30 11.42 19.64
CA ALA A 97 -24.95 11.98 20.94
C ALA A 97 -25.93 11.59 22.06
N LEU A 98 -27.24 11.58 21.79
CA LEU A 98 -28.22 11.15 22.79
C LEU A 98 -28.22 9.63 23.04
N VAL A 99 -27.95 8.84 22.00
CA VAL A 99 -27.80 7.38 22.15
C VAL A 99 -26.57 7.06 23.00
N GLU A 100 -25.45 7.74 22.79
CA GLU A 100 -24.25 7.59 23.61
C GLU A 100 -24.50 8.03 25.07
N GLU A 101 -25.19 9.16 25.28
CA GLU A 101 -25.59 9.62 26.62
C GLU A 101 -26.48 8.58 27.33
N ALA A 102 -27.44 7.97 26.62
CA ALA A 102 -28.26 6.88 27.15
C ALA A 102 -27.45 5.60 27.42
N ARG A 103 -26.48 5.28 26.56
CA ARG A 103 -25.58 4.13 26.71
C ARG A 103 -24.75 4.27 27.98
N ASP A 104 -24.12 5.42 28.19
CA ASP A 104 -23.32 5.71 29.38
C ASP A 104 -24.17 5.72 30.65
N ALA A 105 -25.44 6.09 30.55
CA ALA A 105 -26.41 6.00 31.64
C ALA A 105 -26.94 4.56 31.90
N GLY A 106 -26.51 3.56 31.11
CA GLY A 106 -26.86 2.15 31.31
C GLY A 106 -28.16 1.70 30.64
N ALA A 107 -28.63 2.40 29.60
CA ALA A 107 -29.90 2.07 28.95
C ALA A 107 -29.92 0.70 28.23
N PHE A 108 -28.79 0.19 27.77
CA PHE A 108 -28.74 -0.99 26.89
C PHE A 108 -28.10 -2.21 27.56
N THR A 109 -28.75 -3.37 27.43
CA THR A 109 -28.25 -4.66 27.94
C THR A 109 -26.93 -5.01 27.25
N GLY A 110 -25.85 -5.18 28.01
CA GLY A 110 -24.51 -5.44 27.47
C GLY A 110 -23.79 -4.20 26.92
N GLY A 111 -24.32 -2.99 27.16
CA GLY A 111 -23.65 -1.73 26.83
C GLY A 111 -23.61 -1.36 25.35
N ARG A 112 -24.33 -2.07 24.48
CA ARG A 112 -24.40 -1.80 23.04
C ARG A 112 -25.81 -1.43 22.61
N PHE A 113 -25.95 -0.35 21.84
CA PHE A 113 -27.19 -0.02 21.16
C PHE A 113 -27.39 -0.96 19.96
N GLY A 114 -28.44 -1.78 19.99
CA GLY A 114 -28.66 -2.87 19.03
C GLY A 114 -29.77 -2.65 18.01
N GLY A 115 -30.25 -1.41 17.85
CA GLY A 115 -31.31 -1.06 16.89
C GLY A 115 -31.01 0.24 16.15
N ASN A 116 -31.90 0.65 15.25
CA ASN A 116 -31.85 1.97 14.61
C ASN A 116 -32.82 2.94 15.29
N VAL A 117 -32.61 4.24 15.10
CA VAL A 117 -33.44 5.28 15.71
C VAL A 117 -34.33 5.91 14.64
N VAL A 118 -35.64 5.73 14.77
CA VAL A 118 -36.58 6.34 13.82
C VAL A 118 -36.70 7.83 14.12
N VAL A 119 -36.40 8.65 13.10
CA VAL A 119 -36.42 10.11 13.22
C VAL A 119 -37.78 10.70 12.87
N LEU A 120 -38.18 11.73 13.62
CA LEU A 120 -39.43 12.46 13.40
C LEU A 120 -39.39 13.92 13.91
N PRO A 121 -40.24 14.82 13.40
CA PRO A 121 -40.38 16.15 14.00
C PRO A 121 -40.88 16.07 15.44
N ARG A 122 -40.33 16.89 16.34
CA ARG A 122 -40.67 16.93 17.77
C ARG A 122 -42.17 17.15 18.02
N ARG A 123 -42.80 17.98 17.18
CA ARG A 123 -44.24 18.23 17.17
C ARG A 123 -45.10 17.01 16.81
N LEU A 124 -44.55 16.02 16.11
CA LEU A 124 -45.24 14.82 15.69
C LEU A 124 -45.19 13.71 16.77
N LEU A 125 -44.25 13.81 17.70
CA LEU A 125 -44.07 12.85 18.78
C LEU A 125 -45.37 12.43 19.51
N PRO A 126 -46.30 13.33 19.90
CA PRO A 126 -47.54 12.91 20.54
C PRO A 126 -48.40 11.99 19.67
N PHE A 127 -48.36 12.11 18.34
CA PHE A 127 -49.09 11.24 17.42
C PHE A 127 -48.40 9.88 17.30
N ALA A 128 -47.06 9.85 17.20
CA ALA A 128 -46.28 8.62 17.17
C ALA A 128 -46.35 7.80 18.49
N LEU A 129 -46.64 8.46 19.60
CA LEU A 129 -46.79 7.82 20.91
C LEU A 129 -48.23 7.34 21.19
N SER A 130 -49.25 8.04 20.68
CA SER A 130 -50.65 7.74 20.98
C SER A 130 -51.33 6.79 19.99
N ARG A 131 -50.71 6.55 18.82
CA ARG A 131 -51.24 5.69 17.76
C ARG A 131 -50.54 4.33 17.72
N ASP A 132 -51.26 3.34 17.20
CA ASP A 132 -50.72 2.02 16.90
C ASP A 132 -49.96 2.08 15.57
N THR A 133 -48.64 2.27 15.65
CA THR A 133 -47.78 2.41 14.48
C THR A 133 -47.72 1.14 13.62
N GLU A 134 -47.87 -0.04 14.22
CA GLU A 134 -47.87 -1.30 13.48
C GLU A 134 -49.14 -1.41 12.62
N ARG A 135 -50.29 -1.09 13.21
CA ARG A 135 -51.57 -0.99 12.48
C ARG A 135 -51.50 0.08 11.39
N ASP A 136 -50.97 1.26 11.69
CA ASP A 136 -50.89 2.37 10.74
C ASP A 136 -49.95 2.07 9.57
N LEU A 137 -48.88 1.29 9.79
CA LEU A 137 -47.98 0.86 8.73
C LEU A 137 -48.65 -0.12 7.76
N ALA A 138 -49.63 -0.90 8.23
CA ALA A 138 -50.38 -1.85 7.41
C ALA A 138 -51.37 -1.15 6.45
N ASP A 139 -51.85 0.05 6.80
CA ASP A 139 -52.68 0.90 5.93
C ASP A 139 -52.36 2.41 6.12
N PRO A 140 -51.26 2.89 5.50
CA PRO A 140 -50.79 4.26 5.69
C PRO A 140 -51.77 5.33 5.20
N GLU A 141 -52.57 5.03 4.17
CA GLU A 141 -53.53 5.99 3.62
C GLU A 141 -54.75 6.16 4.53
N ALA A 142 -55.27 5.07 5.11
CA ALA A 142 -56.30 5.16 6.14
C ALA A 142 -55.79 5.92 7.38
N ALA A 143 -54.58 5.64 7.82
CA ALA A 143 -53.96 6.35 8.95
C ALA A 143 -53.80 7.86 8.67
N CYS A 144 -53.38 8.23 7.44
CA CYS A 144 -53.29 9.63 7.03
C CYS A 144 -54.66 10.32 6.94
N ALA A 145 -55.70 9.62 6.49
CA ALA A 145 -57.07 10.14 6.43
C ALA A 145 -57.63 10.42 7.83
N GLU A 146 -57.36 9.55 8.81
CA GLU A 146 -57.74 9.76 10.22
C GLU A 146 -57.07 11.01 10.83
N LEU A 147 -55.89 11.40 10.32
CA LEU A 147 -55.15 12.57 10.78
C LEU A 147 -55.54 13.88 10.07
N ALA A 148 -56.44 13.85 9.08
CA ALA A 148 -56.87 15.04 8.36
C ALA A 148 -57.38 16.20 9.24
N PRO A 149 -58.11 15.98 10.36
CA PRO A 149 -58.54 17.06 11.26
C PRO A 149 -57.39 17.85 11.91
N TYR A 150 -56.18 17.29 11.96
CA TYR A 150 -54.99 17.90 12.56
C TYR A 150 -54.15 18.72 11.58
N GLY A 151 -54.62 18.86 10.34
CA GLY A 151 -54.03 19.71 9.31
C GLY A 151 -52.96 19.03 8.45
N ALA A 152 -52.78 19.58 7.24
CA ALA A 152 -51.87 19.03 6.23
C ALA A 152 -50.41 18.82 6.70
N PRO A 153 -49.80 19.71 7.52
CA PRO A 153 -48.45 19.49 8.02
C PRO A 153 -48.33 18.25 8.92
N THR A 154 -49.37 17.93 9.70
CA THR A 154 -49.38 16.75 10.58
C THR A 154 -49.47 15.48 9.75
N VAL A 155 -50.38 15.44 8.78
CA VAL A 155 -50.55 14.31 7.84
C VAL A 155 -49.26 14.06 7.05
N ALA A 156 -48.65 15.11 6.49
CA ALA A 156 -47.42 14.99 5.72
C ALA A 156 -46.26 14.45 6.57
N ASN A 157 -46.07 14.97 7.78
CA ASN A 157 -45.01 14.51 8.67
C ASN A 157 -45.27 13.08 9.19
N TYR A 158 -46.53 12.68 9.38
CA TYR A 158 -46.87 11.31 9.77
C TYR A 158 -46.60 10.29 8.67
N ARG A 159 -46.88 10.64 7.40
CA ARG A 159 -46.52 9.80 6.26
C ARG A 159 -45.00 9.58 6.18
N ILE A 160 -44.21 10.65 6.30
CA ILE A 160 -42.73 10.56 6.32
C ILE A 160 -42.26 9.67 7.49
N PHE A 161 -42.90 9.78 8.65
CA PHE A 161 -42.59 8.92 9.80
C PHE A 161 -42.85 7.44 9.50
N LEU A 162 -44.00 7.09 8.89
CA LEU A 162 -44.29 5.70 8.49
C LEU A 162 -43.29 5.18 7.44
N ASP A 163 -42.87 6.03 6.49
CA ASP A 163 -41.84 5.67 5.51
C ASP A 163 -40.49 5.36 6.19
N ASN A 164 -40.10 6.16 7.19
CA ASN A 164 -38.89 5.91 7.98
C ASN A 164 -39.01 4.61 8.79
N VAL A 165 -40.17 4.32 9.39
CA VAL A 165 -40.42 3.06 10.11
C VAL A 165 -40.33 1.86 9.16
N ALA A 166 -40.87 1.97 7.94
CA ALA A 166 -40.82 0.93 6.92
C ALA A 166 -39.37 0.63 6.49
N ALA A 167 -38.58 1.67 6.26
CA ALA A 167 -37.17 1.53 5.89
C ALA A 167 -36.39 0.79 7.00
N GLU A 168 -36.57 1.20 8.25
CA GLU A 168 -35.84 0.63 9.39
C GLU A 168 -36.26 -0.81 9.74
N SER A 169 -37.49 -1.19 9.42
CA SER A 169 -38.02 -2.55 9.67
C SER A 169 -37.56 -3.60 8.64
N ALA A 170 -36.95 -3.19 7.53
CA ALA A 170 -36.63 -4.06 6.38
C ALA A 170 -35.15 -4.49 6.26
N GLU A 171 -34.22 -3.84 6.95
CA GLU A 171 -32.80 -3.83 6.52
C GLU A 171 -31.89 -5.04 6.87
N PRO A 172 -31.99 -5.72 8.02
CA PRO A 172 -31.04 -6.79 8.35
C PRO A 172 -31.17 -8.03 7.44
N ASP A 173 -32.40 -8.48 7.21
CA ASP A 173 -32.71 -9.70 6.44
C ASP A 173 -32.50 -9.52 4.93
N VAL A 174 -32.76 -8.34 4.38
CA VAL A 174 -32.56 -8.07 2.94
C VAL A 174 -31.08 -8.07 2.56
N ARG A 175 -30.23 -7.47 3.40
CA ARG A 175 -28.78 -7.42 3.17
C ARG A 175 -28.15 -8.81 3.24
N GLU A 176 -28.58 -9.62 4.22
CA GLU A 176 -28.19 -11.03 4.33
C GLU A 176 -28.61 -11.84 3.11
N LEU A 177 -29.84 -11.66 2.61
CA LEU A 177 -30.33 -12.35 1.42
C LEU A 177 -29.60 -11.92 0.14
N LEU A 178 -29.31 -10.63 -0.05
CA LEU A 178 -28.50 -10.16 -1.17
C LEU A 178 -27.10 -10.77 -1.16
N HIS A 179 -26.47 -10.82 0.02
CA HIS A 179 -25.17 -11.48 0.19
C HIS A 179 -25.28 -12.98 -0.10
N ALA A 180 -26.28 -13.67 0.48
CA ALA A 180 -26.51 -15.10 0.29
C ALA A 180 -26.69 -15.47 -1.18
N VAL A 181 -27.49 -14.72 -1.94
CA VAL A 181 -27.67 -14.93 -3.39
C VAL A 181 -26.36 -14.70 -4.16
N THR A 182 -25.50 -13.81 -3.69
CA THR A 182 -24.21 -13.52 -4.34
C THR A 182 -23.18 -14.65 -4.14
N VAL A 183 -23.12 -15.23 -2.94
CA VAL A 183 -22.08 -16.20 -2.55
C VAL A 183 -22.52 -17.66 -2.71
N THR A 184 -23.82 -17.92 -2.86
CA THR A 184 -24.34 -19.29 -2.99
C THR A 184 -24.03 -19.84 -4.38
N MET A 185 -23.47 -21.04 -4.42
CA MET A 185 -23.17 -21.74 -5.67
C MET A 185 -24.45 -22.03 -6.47
N PRO A 186 -24.43 -22.01 -7.82
CA PRO A 186 -25.63 -22.12 -8.63
C PRO A 186 -26.49 -23.37 -8.37
N ASP A 187 -25.85 -24.49 -8.06
CA ASP A 187 -26.50 -25.77 -7.72
C ASP A 187 -27.27 -25.73 -6.40
N ARG A 188 -26.97 -24.78 -5.51
CA ARG A 188 -27.58 -24.59 -4.20
C ARG A 188 -28.56 -23.41 -4.15
N LEU A 189 -28.63 -22.60 -5.22
CA LEU A 189 -29.55 -21.46 -5.27
C LEU A 189 -31.02 -21.87 -5.20
N ALA A 190 -31.39 -23.01 -5.76
CA ALA A 190 -32.76 -23.51 -5.66
C ALA A 190 -33.17 -23.78 -4.20
N GLU A 191 -32.27 -24.36 -3.39
CA GLU A 191 -32.51 -24.59 -1.96
C GLU A 191 -32.62 -23.27 -1.19
N LEU A 192 -31.76 -22.30 -1.49
CA LEU A 192 -31.82 -20.96 -0.90
C LEU A 192 -33.16 -20.27 -1.19
N VAL A 193 -33.62 -20.32 -2.44
CA VAL A 193 -34.91 -19.72 -2.84
C VAL A 193 -36.09 -20.39 -2.13
N LEU A 194 -36.05 -21.72 -1.97
CA LEU A 194 -37.07 -22.46 -1.22
C LEU A 194 -37.06 -22.12 0.27
N ALA A 195 -35.88 -21.96 0.87
CA ALA A 195 -35.72 -21.62 2.28
C ALA A 195 -36.15 -20.19 2.61
N HIS A 196 -36.12 -19.28 1.63
CA HIS A 196 -36.41 -17.85 1.83
C HIS A 196 -37.47 -17.33 0.85
N PRO A 197 -38.78 -17.52 1.15
CA PRO A 197 -39.89 -17.09 0.30
C PRO A 197 -39.91 -15.58 -0.04
N ARG A 198 -39.21 -14.75 0.74
CA ARG A 198 -39.05 -13.31 0.46
C ARG A 198 -38.33 -13.03 -0.87
N LEU A 199 -37.54 -13.98 -1.38
CA LEU A 199 -36.86 -13.86 -2.68
C LEU A 199 -37.82 -13.90 -3.88
N THR A 200 -39.01 -14.50 -3.72
CA THR A 200 -39.99 -14.67 -4.80
C THR A 200 -41.31 -13.94 -4.52
N GLY A 201 -41.73 -13.88 -3.25
CA GLY A 201 -43.01 -13.31 -2.80
C GLY A 201 -43.02 -11.81 -2.55
N SER A 202 -41.87 -11.13 -2.60
CA SER A 202 -41.72 -9.70 -2.35
C SER A 202 -40.78 -9.05 -3.35
N THR A 203 -40.94 -7.76 -3.63
CA THR A 203 -40.00 -7.01 -4.47
C THR A 203 -38.86 -6.37 -3.68
N LEU A 204 -38.90 -6.40 -2.34
CA LEU A 204 -37.96 -5.69 -1.49
C LEU A 204 -36.49 -6.06 -1.77
N VAL A 205 -36.19 -7.36 -1.91
CA VAL A 205 -34.81 -7.83 -2.18
C VAL A 205 -34.36 -7.42 -3.58
N ARG A 206 -35.23 -7.56 -4.59
CA ARG A 206 -34.97 -7.10 -5.96
C ARG A 206 -34.72 -5.58 -6.02
N ASP A 207 -35.53 -4.79 -5.33
CA ASP A 207 -35.44 -3.33 -5.35
C ASP A 207 -34.21 -2.83 -4.61
N ALA A 208 -33.81 -3.51 -3.52
CA ALA A 208 -32.54 -3.29 -2.84
C ALA A 208 -31.35 -3.65 -3.73
N GLY A 209 -31.38 -4.80 -4.41
CA GLY A 209 -30.36 -5.19 -5.38
C GLY A 209 -30.20 -4.19 -6.53
N ALA A 210 -31.32 -3.62 -6.99
CA ALA A 210 -31.32 -2.60 -8.04
C ALA A 210 -30.70 -1.27 -7.57
N ARG A 211 -30.87 -0.92 -6.28
CA ARG A 211 -30.18 0.25 -5.68
C ARG A 211 -28.68 0.01 -5.60
N GLU A 212 -28.26 -1.13 -5.05
CA GLU A 212 -26.84 -1.51 -4.94
C GLU A 212 -26.15 -1.51 -6.32
N LEU A 213 -26.80 -2.05 -7.36
CA LEU A 213 -26.26 -2.04 -8.72
C LEU A 213 -26.05 -0.62 -9.27
N ARG A 214 -26.95 0.34 -8.96
CA ARG A 214 -26.79 1.74 -9.38
C ARG A 214 -25.63 2.43 -8.66
N GLU A 215 -25.40 2.08 -7.40
CA GLU A 215 -24.32 2.64 -6.58
C GLU A 215 -22.94 2.18 -7.04
N VAL A 216 -22.83 0.96 -7.58
CA VAL A 216 -21.55 0.39 -8.05
C VAL A 216 -21.27 0.58 -9.55
N ALA A 217 -22.07 1.41 -10.23
CA ALA A 217 -21.92 1.62 -11.68
C ALA A 217 -20.51 2.12 -12.04
N GLY A 218 -19.90 1.50 -13.06
CA GLY A 218 -18.52 1.79 -13.48
C GLY A 218 -17.42 1.13 -12.63
N THR A 219 -17.78 0.35 -11.62
CA THR A 219 -16.82 -0.42 -10.81
C THR A 219 -16.69 -1.88 -11.30
N PRO A 220 -15.62 -2.60 -10.93
CA PRO A 220 -15.50 -4.03 -11.24
C PRO A 220 -16.65 -4.91 -10.71
N LEU A 221 -17.40 -4.44 -9.71
CA LEU A 221 -18.54 -5.16 -9.12
C LEU A 221 -19.80 -5.08 -9.98
N GLU A 222 -19.88 -4.15 -10.93
CA GLU A 222 -21.10 -3.92 -11.71
C GLU A 222 -21.55 -5.16 -12.49
N ALA A 223 -20.63 -5.86 -13.16
CA ALA A 223 -20.97 -7.03 -13.96
C ALA A 223 -21.49 -8.21 -13.11
N PRO A 224 -20.81 -8.63 -12.02
CA PRO A 224 -21.35 -9.59 -11.05
C PRO A 224 -22.73 -9.21 -10.50
N LEU A 225 -22.89 -7.96 -10.06
CA LEU A 225 -24.16 -7.52 -9.47
C LEU A 225 -25.28 -7.39 -10.49
N ARG A 226 -24.97 -7.11 -11.76
CA ARG A 226 -25.96 -7.12 -12.86
C ARG A 226 -26.52 -8.52 -13.11
N MET A 227 -25.68 -9.55 -13.05
CA MET A 227 -26.12 -10.95 -13.18
C MET A 227 -26.99 -11.38 -12.00
N ARG A 228 -26.62 -10.98 -10.77
CA ARG A 228 -27.44 -11.17 -9.57
C ARG A 228 -28.79 -10.47 -9.69
N GLN A 229 -28.78 -9.22 -10.14
CA GLN A 229 -29.99 -8.42 -10.29
C GLN A 229 -30.97 -9.04 -11.29
N ARG A 230 -30.48 -9.52 -12.44
CA ARG A 230 -31.30 -10.23 -13.43
C ARG A 230 -31.94 -11.50 -12.84
N PHE A 231 -31.21 -12.23 -12.02
CA PHE A 231 -31.75 -13.40 -11.32
C PHE A 231 -32.89 -13.02 -10.36
N LEU A 232 -32.70 -11.98 -9.54
CA LEU A 232 -33.75 -11.47 -8.64
C LEU A 232 -34.99 -10.97 -9.40
N GLU A 233 -34.80 -10.38 -10.58
CA GLU A 233 -35.90 -9.96 -11.46
C GLU A 233 -36.71 -11.14 -12.00
N GLU A 234 -36.04 -12.24 -12.40
CA GLU A 234 -36.70 -13.45 -12.89
C GLU A 234 -37.46 -14.20 -11.78
N LEU A 235 -36.98 -14.15 -10.52
CA LEU A 235 -37.68 -14.71 -9.37
C LEU A 235 -38.97 -13.95 -9.00
N CYS A 236 -39.01 -12.64 -9.26
CA CYS A 236 -40.14 -11.79 -8.91
C CYS A 236 -41.34 -11.98 -9.87
N GLY A 237 -42.52 -12.26 -9.31
CA GLY A 237 -43.78 -12.26 -10.07
C GLY A 237 -44.15 -13.59 -10.74
N GLY A 238 -43.43 -14.67 -10.45
CA GLY A 238 -43.83 -16.05 -10.76
C GLY A 238 -43.93 -16.42 -12.24
N ARG A 239 -43.39 -15.59 -13.14
CA ARG A 239 -43.44 -15.81 -14.60
C ARG A 239 -42.41 -16.83 -15.08
N VAL A 240 -41.27 -16.90 -14.40
CA VAL A 240 -40.18 -17.83 -14.69
C VAL A 240 -40.11 -18.85 -13.55
N PRO A 241 -40.15 -20.16 -13.84
CA PRO A 241 -39.92 -21.17 -12.81
C PRO A 241 -38.55 -21.00 -12.15
N VAL A 242 -38.46 -21.19 -10.83
CA VAL A 242 -37.21 -21.01 -10.06
C VAL A 242 -36.05 -21.81 -10.67
N GLY A 243 -36.28 -23.05 -11.09
CA GLY A 243 -35.26 -23.88 -11.76
C GLY A 243 -34.71 -23.23 -13.04
N THR A 244 -35.58 -22.67 -13.87
CA THR A 244 -35.17 -21.97 -15.11
C THR A 244 -34.40 -20.67 -14.81
N ALA A 245 -34.82 -19.90 -13.80
CA ALA A 245 -34.09 -18.70 -13.38
C ALA A 245 -32.68 -19.06 -12.87
N VAL A 246 -32.55 -20.16 -12.12
CA VAL A 246 -31.26 -20.69 -11.65
C VAL A 246 -30.38 -21.12 -12.83
N GLU A 247 -30.94 -21.82 -13.82
CA GLU A 247 -30.22 -22.22 -15.04
C GLU A 247 -29.70 -21.02 -15.84
N HIS A 248 -30.52 -19.98 -16.03
CA HIS A 248 -30.10 -18.75 -16.70
C HIS A 248 -28.98 -18.04 -15.95
N HIS A 249 -29.09 -17.95 -14.62
CA HIS A 249 -28.06 -17.32 -13.78
C HIS A 249 -26.74 -18.10 -13.83
N ALA A 250 -26.81 -19.44 -13.73
CA ALA A 250 -25.64 -20.31 -13.88
C ALA A 250 -24.95 -20.13 -15.24
N ALA A 251 -25.74 -20.08 -16.32
CA ALA A 251 -25.21 -19.84 -17.67
C ALA A 251 -24.55 -18.45 -17.81
N ALA A 252 -25.14 -17.41 -17.20
CA ALA A 252 -24.56 -16.07 -17.19
C ALA A 252 -23.21 -16.03 -16.45
N LEU A 253 -23.13 -16.64 -15.27
CA LEU A 253 -21.87 -16.75 -14.51
C LEU A 253 -20.80 -17.54 -15.29
N ALA A 254 -21.18 -18.64 -15.94
CA ALA A 254 -20.28 -19.42 -16.76
C ALA A 254 -19.74 -18.61 -17.96
N ALA A 255 -20.61 -17.88 -18.66
CA ALA A 255 -20.22 -17.01 -19.78
C ALA A 255 -19.31 -15.87 -19.33
N PHE A 256 -19.59 -15.25 -18.19
CA PHE A 256 -18.74 -14.21 -17.59
C PHE A 256 -17.34 -14.76 -17.27
N GLY A 257 -17.26 -15.91 -16.59
CA GLY A 257 -15.99 -16.56 -16.31
C GLY A 257 -15.21 -16.94 -17.58
N GLN A 258 -15.88 -17.38 -18.64
CA GLN A 258 -15.23 -17.65 -19.93
C GLN A 258 -14.69 -16.38 -20.60
N GLY A 259 -15.39 -15.25 -20.48
CA GLY A 259 -14.92 -13.95 -20.94
C GLY A 259 -13.65 -13.51 -20.19
N LEU A 260 -13.62 -13.68 -18.87
CA LEU A 260 -12.42 -13.40 -18.06
C LEU A 260 -11.24 -14.26 -18.47
N ARG A 261 -11.42 -15.57 -18.65
CA ARG A 261 -10.35 -16.46 -19.14
C ARG A 261 -9.85 -16.04 -20.52
N THR A 262 -10.75 -15.73 -21.45
CA THR A 262 -10.37 -15.30 -22.81
C THR A 262 -9.52 -14.04 -22.77
N ARG A 263 -9.88 -13.06 -21.92
CA ARG A 263 -9.07 -11.87 -21.66
C ARG A 263 -7.71 -12.24 -21.07
N LEU A 264 -7.69 -13.11 -20.05
CA LEU A 264 -6.44 -13.58 -19.43
C LEU A 264 -5.51 -14.22 -20.46
N TYR A 265 -5.99 -15.15 -21.28
CA TYR A 265 -5.18 -15.80 -22.32
C TYR A 265 -4.59 -14.78 -23.30
N ALA A 266 -5.38 -13.79 -23.72
CA ALA A 266 -4.91 -12.72 -24.61
C ALA A 266 -3.83 -11.84 -23.95
N MET A 267 -3.95 -11.54 -22.65
CA MET A 267 -2.94 -10.79 -21.90
C MET A 267 -1.67 -11.62 -21.67
N TYR A 268 -1.84 -12.89 -21.30
CA TYR A 268 -0.75 -13.84 -21.09
C TYR A 268 0.12 -13.99 -22.34
N ASP A 269 -0.48 -14.13 -23.52
CA ASP A 269 0.27 -14.20 -24.78
C ASP A 269 1.06 -12.93 -25.08
N GLN A 270 0.49 -11.75 -24.80
CA GLN A 270 1.20 -10.47 -24.95
C GLN A 270 2.40 -10.38 -23.99
N VAL A 271 2.20 -10.74 -22.72
CA VAL A 271 3.25 -10.72 -21.70
C VAL A 271 4.38 -11.70 -22.05
N ARG A 272 4.04 -12.90 -22.56
CA ARG A 272 5.02 -13.91 -22.95
C ARG A 272 5.90 -13.46 -24.12
N CYS A 273 5.35 -12.72 -25.08
CA CYS A 273 6.03 -12.27 -26.29
C CYS A 273 6.77 -10.93 -26.14
N ALA A 274 6.53 -10.16 -25.07
CA ALA A 274 7.12 -8.83 -24.89
C ALA A 274 8.56 -8.88 -24.35
N GLU A 275 9.47 -8.11 -24.97
CA GLU A 275 10.88 -8.01 -24.59
C GLU A 275 11.16 -6.62 -23.99
N GLY A 276 10.57 -6.31 -22.84
CA GLY A 276 10.83 -5.02 -22.19
C GLY A 276 9.98 -4.73 -20.96
N PRO A 277 10.43 -3.80 -20.11
CA PRO A 277 9.76 -3.46 -18.86
C PRO A 277 8.42 -2.72 -19.04
N GLU A 278 8.14 -2.19 -20.24
CA GLU A 278 6.88 -1.52 -20.58
C GLU A 278 5.64 -2.43 -20.42
N ILE A 279 5.83 -3.75 -20.47
CA ILE A 279 4.74 -4.72 -20.31
C ILE A 279 4.41 -5.00 -18.83
N VAL A 280 5.19 -4.50 -17.88
CA VAL A 280 5.01 -4.73 -16.44
C VAL A 280 3.59 -4.41 -15.95
N PRO A 281 2.93 -3.30 -16.33
CA PRO A 281 1.55 -3.03 -15.92
C PRO A 281 0.57 -4.12 -16.39
N LEU A 282 0.71 -4.58 -17.64
CA LEU A 282 -0.13 -5.64 -18.19
C LEU A 282 0.14 -6.98 -17.49
N ALA A 283 1.42 -7.27 -17.18
CA ALA A 283 1.80 -8.49 -16.46
C ALA A 283 1.24 -8.52 -15.02
N ARG A 284 1.19 -7.38 -14.33
CA ARG A 284 0.53 -7.27 -13.01
C ARG A 284 -0.97 -7.56 -13.11
N GLU A 285 -1.65 -6.93 -14.08
CA GLU A 285 -3.08 -7.12 -14.29
C GLU A 285 -3.40 -8.58 -14.68
N ALA A 286 -2.58 -9.19 -15.55
CA ALA A 286 -2.74 -10.59 -15.94
C ALA A 286 -2.54 -11.53 -14.76
N LEU A 287 -1.54 -11.28 -13.91
CA LEU A 287 -1.26 -12.08 -12.72
C LEU A 287 -2.42 -12.03 -11.72
N GLU A 288 -2.97 -10.84 -11.48
CA GLU A 288 -4.14 -10.66 -10.62
C GLU A 288 -5.36 -11.42 -11.18
N LEU A 289 -5.62 -11.28 -12.48
CA LEU A 289 -6.73 -11.96 -13.15
C LEU A 289 -6.57 -13.48 -13.11
N ALA A 290 -5.35 -14.01 -13.28
CA ALA A 290 -5.06 -15.44 -13.16
C ALA A 290 -5.40 -15.99 -11.77
N GLY A 291 -5.06 -15.24 -10.71
CA GLY A 291 -5.43 -15.58 -9.35
C GLY A 291 -6.95 -15.56 -9.12
N GLN A 292 -7.65 -14.60 -9.71
CA GLN A 292 -9.12 -14.49 -9.63
C GLN A 292 -9.84 -15.62 -10.39
N THR A 293 -9.28 -16.10 -11.52
CA THR A 293 -9.86 -17.19 -12.31
C THR A 293 -9.43 -18.58 -11.87
N GLY A 294 -8.46 -18.70 -10.95
CA GLY A 294 -7.92 -19.98 -10.47
C GLY A 294 -7.03 -20.70 -11.48
N GLU A 295 -6.42 -19.97 -12.42
CA GLU A 295 -5.57 -20.53 -13.48
C GLU A 295 -4.13 -20.66 -12.97
N PHE A 296 -3.90 -21.64 -12.08
CA PHE A 296 -2.67 -21.73 -11.28
C PHE A 296 -1.38 -21.86 -12.10
N GLU A 297 -1.41 -22.56 -13.23
CA GLU A 297 -0.24 -22.72 -14.12
C GLU A 297 0.13 -21.36 -14.75
N ILE A 298 -0.86 -20.67 -15.32
CA ILE A 298 -0.70 -19.33 -15.90
C ILE A 298 -0.24 -18.32 -14.85
N GLU A 299 -0.83 -18.37 -13.65
CA GLU A 299 -0.44 -17.51 -12.53
C GLU A 299 1.04 -17.70 -12.16
N THR A 300 1.51 -18.96 -12.12
CA THR A 300 2.90 -19.30 -11.79
C THR A 300 3.86 -18.77 -12.85
N GLU A 301 3.52 -18.95 -14.12
CA GLU A 301 4.34 -18.45 -15.24
C GLU A 301 4.36 -16.92 -15.32
N LEU A 302 3.21 -16.27 -15.12
CA LEU A 302 3.12 -14.81 -15.06
C LEU A 302 3.91 -14.24 -13.88
N ALA A 303 3.88 -14.90 -12.71
CA ALA A 303 4.66 -14.49 -11.56
C ALA A 303 6.18 -14.60 -11.83
N ALA A 304 6.62 -15.69 -12.46
CA ALA A 304 8.02 -15.87 -12.88
C ALA A 304 8.44 -14.80 -13.90
N ARG A 305 7.60 -14.56 -14.91
CA ARG A 305 7.87 -13.57 -15.97
C ARG A 305 7.89 -12.15 -15.45
N LEU A 306 6.91 -11.76 -14.64
CA LEU A 306 6.86 -10.45 -13.98
C LEU A 306 8.09 -10.24 -13.10
N GLY A 307 8.49 -11.25 -12.33
CA GLY A 307 9.71 -11.20 -11.53
C GLY A 307 10.98 -10.90 -12.35
N GLY A 308 11.13 -11.55 -13.51
CA GLY A 308 12.22 -11.28 -14.44
C GLY A 308 12.18 -9.86 -15.02
N LEU A 309 10.99 -9.37 -15.39
CA LEU A 309 10.82 -8.01 -15.92
C LEU A 309 11.15 -6.93 -14.88
N LEU A 310 10.71 -7.12 -13.63
CA LEU A 310 11.00 -6.22 -12.53
C LEU A 310 12.51 -6.16 -12.25
N LEU A 311 13.21 -7.30 -12.27
CA LEU A 311 14.67 -7.38 -12.13
C LEU A 311 15.41 -6.58 -13.20
N SER A 312 15.03 -6.75 -14.47
CA SER A 312 15.62 -5.96 -15.57
C SER A 312 15.36 -4.45 -15.41
N SER A 313 14.26 -4.09 -14.74
CA SER A 313 13.89 -2.69 -14.49
C SER A 313 14.68 -2.03 -13.36
N LEU A 314 15.29 -2.80 -12.44
CA LEU A 314 15.98 -2.29 -11.24
C LEU A 314 17.17 -1.36 -11.54
N HIS A 315 17.66 -1.37 -12.76
CA HIS A 315 18.82 -0.59 -13.19
C HIS A 315 18.45 0.53 -14.17
N THR A 316 17.16 0.75 -14.42
CA THR A 316 16.65 1.83 -15.26
C THR A 316 16.57 3.15 -14.49
N ALA A 317 16.23 4.25 -15.17
CA ALA A 317 16.08 5.56 -14.53
C ALA A 317 14.94 5.61 -13.49
N ASP A 318 13.96 4.71 -13.61
CA ASP A 318 12.85 4.55 -12.68
C ASP A 318 12.81 3.08 -12.20
N PRO A 319 13.65 2.73 -11.21
CA PRO A 319 13.81 1.35 -10.79
C PRO A 319 12.53 0.81 -10.16
N ALA A 320 12.15 -0.41 -10.55
CA ALA A 320 11.05 -1.12 -9.91
C ALA A 320 11.34 -1.41 -8.42
N ASP A 321 10.30 -1.69 -7.64
CA ASP A 321 10.46 -2.11 -6.25
C ASP A 321 11.08 -3.54 -6.18
N PRO A 322 12.30 -3.71 -5.62
CA PRO A 322 12.91 -5.03 -5.45
C PRO A 322 12.06 -5.95 -4.55
N ALA A 323 11.28 -5.38 -3.62
CA ALA A 323 10.41 -6.17 -2.75
C ALA A 323 9.26 -6.82 -3.52
N GLU A 324 8.70 -6.15 -4.53
CA GLU A 324 7.73 -6.73 -5.43
C GLU A 324 8.31 -7.91 -6.21
N ALA A 325 9.50 -7.73 -6.81
CA ALA A 325 10.18 -8.80 -7.54
C ALA A 325 10.36 -10.04 -6.66
N VAL A 326 10.80 -9.86 -5.41
CA VAL A 326 10.93 -10.95 -4.43
C VAL A 326 9.58 -11.64 -4.15
N ARG A 327 8.48 -10.89 -3.97
CA ARG A 327 7.15 -11.47 -3.70
C ARG A 327 6.69 -12.37 -4.84
N VAL A 328 6.73 -11.87 -6.08
CA VAL A 328 6.23 -12.62 -7.25
C VAL A 328 7.14 -13.80 -7.60
N LEU A 329 8.47 -13.67 -7.43
CA LEU A 329 9.40 -14.77 -7.63
C LEU A 329 9.23 -15.87 -6.56
N ARG A 330 8.95 -15.50 -5.31
CA ARG A 330 8.62 -16.47 -4.25
C ARG A 330 7.32 -17.22 -4.55
N LEU A 331 6.29 -16.52 -5.05
CA LEU A 331 5.04 -17.15 -5.47
C LEU A 331 5.31 -18.20 -6.53
N ALA A 332 6.03 -17.85 -7.61
CA ALA A 332 6.39 -18.78 -8.67
C ALA A 332 7.22 -19.96 -8.13
N LEU A 333 8.28 -19.68 -7.35
CA LEU A 333 9.18 -20.70 -6.84
C LEU A 333 8.49 -21.71 -5.92
N SER A 334 7.48 -21.27 -5.15
CA SER A 334 6.73 -22.15 -4.23
C SER A 334 5.88 -23.21 -4.94
N ARG A 335 5.64 -23.04 -6.24
CA ARG A 335 4.77 -23.90 -7.06
C ARG A 335 5.52 -24.68 -8.12
N LEU A 336 6.72 -24.23 -8.50
CA LEU A 336 7.57 -24.93 -9.46
C LEU A 336 8.24 -26.16 -8.81
N PRO A 337 8.29 -27.32 -9.49
CA PRO A 337 8.99 -28.48 -8.97
C PRO A 337 10.50 -28.21 -8.88
N GLU A 338 11.08 -28.42 -7.69
CA GLU A 338 12.51 -28.30 -7.46
C GLU A 338 13.29 -29.28 -8.35
N GLY A 339 14.45 -28.83 -8.85
CA GLY A 339 15.28 -29.61 -9.79
C GLY A 339 14.94 -29.40 -11.27
N THR A 340 13.88 -28.65 -11.60
CA THR A 340 13.56 -28.27 -12.99
C THR A 340 14.36 -27.04 -13.44
N LEU A 341 14.52 -26.87 -14.76
CA LEU A 341 15.16 -25.67 -15.34
C LEU A 341 14.41 -24.38 -14.95
N GLN A 342 13.08 -24.39 -15.05
CA GLN A 342 12.24 -23.24 -14.70
C GLN A 342 12.40 -22.86 -13.23
N TRP A 343 12.45 -23.85 -12.33
CA TRP A 343 12.73 -23.60 -10.92
C TRP A 343 14.10 -22.94 -10.73
N ALA A 344 15.14 -23.42 -11.44
CA ALA A 344 16.48 -22.85 -11.36
C ALA A 344 16.56 -21.41 -11.90
N GLU A 345 15.82 -21.09 -12.96
CA GLU A 345 15.69 -19.73 -13.50
C GLU A 345 15.06 -18.79 -12.48
N VAL A 346 13.93 -19.19 -11.88
CA VAL A 346 13.25 -18.39 -10.85
C VAL A 346 14.10 -18.27 -9.59
N ALA A 347 14.79 -19.33 -9.16
CA ALA A 347 15.68 -19.31 -8.00
C ALA A 347 16.87 -18.35 -8.22
N THR A 348 17.45 -18.35 -9.41
CA THR A 348 18.55 -17.44 -9.79
C THR A 348 18.10 -15.98 -9.81
N ASN A 349 16.91 -15.74 -10.38
CA ASN A 349 16.28 -14.42 -10.36
C ASN A 349 15.97 -13.97 -8.93
N LEU A 350 15.42 -14.85 -8.08
CA LEU A 350 15.11 -14.53 -6.70
C LEU A 350 16.39 -14.20 -5.91
N ALA A 351 17.46 -14.97 -6.08
CA ALA A 351 18.76 -14.68 -5.48
C ALA A 351 19.29 -13.29 -5.89
N SER A 352 19.14 -12.94 -7.16
CA SER A 352 19.50 -11.61 -7.67
C SER A 352 18.60 -10.50 -7.10
N ALA A 353 17.30 -10.74 -6.95
CA ALA A 353 16.36 -9.76 -6.38
C ALA A 353 16.65 -9.46 -4.90
N GLN A 354 17.08 -10.47 -4.13
CA GLN A 354 17.48 -10.29 -2.73
C GLN A 354 18.69 -9.35 -2.58
N TYR A 355 19.57 -9.30 -3.59
CA TYR A 355 20.74 -8.42 -3.58
C TYR A 355 20.37 -6.93 -3.66
N PHE A 356 19.33 -6.57 -4.42
CA PHE A 356 18.92 -5.17 -4.61
C PHE A 356 18.09 -4.59 -3.46
N ARG A 357 17.76 -5.40 -2.46
CA ARG A 357 17.02 -4.92 -1.30
C ARG A 357 17.96 -4.23 -0.32
N ASP A 358 17.60 -3.05 0.15
CA ASP A 358 18.33 -2.36 1.22
C ASP A 358 17.82 -2.73 2.63
N ASP A 359 16.74 -3.53 2.73
CA ASP A 359 16.01 -3.81 3.97
C ASP A 359 16.07 -5.27 4.48
N GLY A 360 16.05 -5.46 5.80
CA GLY A 360 16.20 -6.80 6.41
C GLY A 360 17.67 -7.21 6.62
N ASP A 361 17.92 -8.45 7.06
CA ASP A 361 19.27 -8.88 7.45
C ASP A 361 20.13 -9.24 6.22
N HIS A 362 21.26 -8.55 6.04
CA HIS A 362 22.18 -8.79 4.91
C HIS A 362 22.79 -10.19 4.92
N ILE A 363 23.09 -10.76 6.08
CA ILE A 363 23.69 -12.10 6.19
C ILE A 363 22.62 -13.15 5.84
N GLU A 364 21.43 -13.07 6.43
CA GLU A 364 20.36 -14.04 6.15
C GLU A 364 19.94 -14.03 4.67
N ARG A 365 19.85 -12.83 4.08
CA ARG A 365 19.55 -12.69 2.64
C ARG A 365 20.65 -13.27 1.77
N TRP A 366 21.92 -13.03 2.13
CA TRP A 366 23.05 -13.62 1.44
C TRP A 366 23.05 -15.16 1.56
N GLU A 367 22.77 -15.71 2.74
CA GLU A 367 22.68 -17.16 2.95
C GLU A 367 21.52 -17.78 2.15
N THR A 368 20.37 -17.11 2.12
CA THR A 368 19.21 -17.52 1.31
C THR A 368 19.55 -17.50 -0.18
N ALA A 369 20.16 -16.43 -0.68
CA ALA A 369 20.58 -16.31 -2.08
C ALA A 369 21.63 -17.39 -2.44
N ARG A 370 22.55 -17.68 -1.51
CA ARG A 370 23.58 -18.70 -1.69
C ARG A 370 22.95 -20.07 -1.82
N ASP A 371 22.04 -20.42 -0.93
CA ASP A 371 21.34 -21.70 -0.95
C ASP A 371 20.53 -21.88 -2.24
N LEU A 372 19.81 -20.85 -2.69
CA LEU A 372 19.08 -20.85 -3.96
C LEU A 372 20.02 -21.10 -5.16
N LEU A 373 21.15 -20.40 -5.23
CA LEU A 373 22.09 -20.56 -6.34
C LEU A 373 22.80 -21.91 -6.33
N VAL A 374 23.15 -22.46 -5.16
CA VAL A 374 23.73 -23.81 -5.06
C VAL A 374 22.75 -24.86 -5.60
N ARG A 375 21.48 -24.77 -5.22
CA ARG A 375 20.43 -25.68 -5.70
C ARG A 375 20.13 -25.48 -7.18
N ALA A 376 20.14 -24.24 -7.67
CA ALA A 376 20.01 -23.94 -9.10
C ALA A 376 21.17 -24.55 -9.92
N ILE A 377 22.42 -24.44 -9.46
CA ILE A 377 23.58 -25.07 -10.12
C ILE A 377 23.40 -26.59 -10.24
N ALA A 378 22.85 -27.23 -9.20
CA ALA A 378 22.62 -28.68 -9.19
C ALA A 378 21.46 -29.11 -10.11
N ALA A 379 20.45 -28.26 -10.29
CA ALA A 379 19.28 -28.52 -11.14
C ALA A 379 19.57 -28.36 -12.64
N VAL A 380 20.53 -27.51 -13.01
CA VAL A 380 20.82 -27.21 -14.42
C VAL A 380 21.76 -28.25 -15.01
N ASP A 381 21.27 -29.06 -15.96
CA ASP A 381 22.12 -29.95 -16.73
C ASP A 381 23.05 -29.17 -17.66
N ARG A 382 24.35 -29.18 -17.34
CA ARG A 382 25.40 -28.47 -18.07
C ARG A 382 25.50 -28.86 -19.55
N ARG A 383 25.10 -30.08 -19.92
CA ARG A 383 25.22 -30.55 -21.32
C ARG A 383 24.13 -29.98 -22.21
N THR A 384 22.92 -29.86 -21.69
CA THR A 384 21.75 -29.34 -22.43
C THR A 384 21.59 -27.83 -22.28
N HIS A 385 21.90 -27.27 -21.11
CA HIS A 385 21.67 -25.86 -20.76
C HIS A 385 22.96 -25.16 -20.31
N GLY A 386 24.05 -25.37 -21.05
CA GLY A 386 25.38 -24.85 -20.69
C GLY A 386 25.47 -23.32 -20.58
N GLU A 387 24.69 -22.59 -21.38
CA GLU A 387 24.62 -21.11 -21.34
C GLU A 387 24.03 -20.62 -20.01
N PHE A 388 22.86 -21.13 -19.67
CA PHE A 388 22.21 -20.79 -18.40
C PHE A 388 23.05 -21.27 -17.20
N TRP A 389 23.61 -22.47 -17.26
CA TRP A 389 24.53 -22.97 -16.22
C TRP A 389 25.70 -21.99 -15.98
N ALA A 390 26.29 -21.46 -17.05
CA ALA A 390 27.36 -20.48 -16.96
C ALA A 390 26.90 -19.14 -16.36
N ARG A 391 25.63 -18.74 -16.60
CA ARG A 391 24.99 -17.59 -15.93
C ARG A 391 24.87 -17.82 -14.43
N VAL A 392 24.33 -18.95 -14.01
CA VAL A 392 24.22 -19.28 -12.57
C VAL A 392 25.59 -19.29 -11.89
N GLN A 393 26.64 -19.82 -12.55
CA GLN A 393 28.02 -19.73 -12.05
C GLN A 393 28.53 -18.29 -11.90
N THR A 394 28.11 -17.40 -12.80
CA THR A 394 28.48 -15.98 -12.74
C THR A 394 27.83 -15.30 -11.56
N ASP A 395 26.53 -15.53 -11.37
CA ASP A 395 25.75 -14.95 -10.27
C ASP A 395 26.22 -15.49 -8.92
N TYR A 396 26.53 -16.79 -8.85
CA TYR A 396 27.09 -17.41 -7.66
C TYR A 396 28.47 -16.85 -7.31
N GLY A 397 29.34 -16.68 -8.31
CA GLY A 397 30.65 -16.09 -8.08
C GLY A 397 30.58 -14.64 -7.62
N LEU A 398 29.66 -13.85 -8.18
CA LEU A 398 29.40 -12.48 -7.74
C LEU A 398 28.90 -12.45 -6.29
N LEU A 399 27.92 -13.31 -5.96
CA LEU A 399 27.37 -13.43 -4.60
C LEU A 399 28.45 -13.77 -3.57
N LEU A 400 29.33 -14.72 -3.86
CA LEU A 400 30.45 -15.08 -2.98
C LEU A 400 31.35 -13.88 -2.72
N GLY A 401 31.73 -13.15 -3.78
CA GLY A 401 32.54 -11.94 -3.64
C GLY A 401 31.85 -10.80 -2.87
N GLN A 402 30.53 -10.87 -2.67
CA GLN A 402 29.73 -9.87 -1.96
C GLN A 402 29.34 -10.30 -0.54
N ARG A 403 29.88 -11.42 -0.04
CA ARG A 403 29.62 -11.90 1.32
C ARG A 403 29.84 -10.79 2.36
N PRO A 404 28.85 -10.46 3.20
CA PRO A 404 29.03 -9.52 4.31
C PRO A 404 30.16 -10.00 5.25
N GLY A 405 31.18 -9.16 5.44
CA GLY A 405 32.37 -9.53 6.21
C GLY A 405 33.30 -10.56 5.53
N GLY A 406 33.09 -10.82 4.24
CA GLY A 406 33.95 -11.71 3.44
C GLY A 406 35.31 -11.10 3.08
N GLY A 407 36.26 -11.97 2.74
CA GLY A 407 37.66 -11.61 2.50
C GLY A 407 38.19 -12.03 1.12
N THR A 408 39.51 -12.05 1.01
CA THR A 408 40.23 -12.42 -0.22
C THR A 408 39.93 -13.85 -0.70
N ASP A 409 39.65 -14.77 0.22
CA ASP A 409 39.32 -16.17 -0.11
C ASP A 409 37.95 -16.26 -0.80
N ASP A 410 36.95 -15.53 -0.31
CA ASP A 410 35.62 -15.44 -0.94
C ASP A 410 35.72 -14.85 -2.35
N LEU A 411 36.54 -13.80 -2.53
CA LEU A 411 36.82 -13.21 -3.84
C LEU A 411 37.50 -14.21 -4.78
N THR A 412 38.42 -15.02 -4.27
CA THR A 412 39.14 -16.03 -5.06
C THR A 412 38.20 -17.14 -5.51
N LEU A 413 37.36 -17.66 -4.61
CA LEU A 413 36.34 -18.64 -4.94
C LEU A 413 35.34 -18.07 -5.96
N GLY A 414 34.89 -16.82 -5.77
CA GLY A 414 34.01 -16.15 -6.71
C GLY A 414 34.61 -16.01 -8.12
N ILE A 415 35.89 -15.66 -8.20
CA ILE A 415 36.64 -15.60 -9.47
C ILE A 415 36.68 -16.99 -10.15
N GLU A 416 36.95 -18.06 -9.39
CA GLU A 416 37.00 -19.43 -9.92
C GLU A 416 35.65 -19.87 -10.53
N HIS A 417 34.54 -19.56 -9.86
CA HIS A 417 33.19 -19.85 -10.38
C HIS A 417 32.90 -19.08 -11.68
N ILE A 418 33.17 -17.77 -11.74
CA ILE A 418 32.97 -16.97 -12.96
C ILE A 418 33.87 -17.48 -14.09
N GLN A 419 35.12 -17.84 -13.82
CA GLN A 419 36.04 -18.40 -14.81
C GLN A 419 35.55 -19.76 -15.34
N THR A 420 35.01 -20.60 -14.47
CA THR A 420 34.43 -21.89 -14.85
C THR A 420 33.25 -21.70 -15.79
N GLY A 421 32.34 -20.76 -15.49
CA GLY A 421 31.24 -20.40 -16.39
C GLY A 421 31.72 -19.82 -17.73
N LEU A 422 32.72 -18.94 -17.72
CA LEU A 422 33.32 -18.38 -18.94
C LEU A 422 33.98 -19.44 -19.83
N GLY A 423 34.48 -20.54 -19.25
CA GLY A 423 35.01 -21.69 -19.99
C GLY A 423 33.95 -22.41 -20.83
N GLU A 424 32.70 -22.48 -20.34
CA GLU A 424 31.59 -23.03 -21.11
C GLU A 424 31.08 -22.05 -22.19
N ARG A 425 31.05 -20.75 -21.88
CA ARG A 425 30.66 -19.70 -22.84
C ARG A 425 31.63 -19.54 -24.02
N ALA A 426 32.77 -20.23 -24.06
CA ALA A 426 33.61 -20.29 -25.24
C ALA A 426 32.92 -21.01 -26.43
N ARG A 427 31.84 -21.77 -26.16
CA ARG A 427 31.03 -22.48 -27.16
C ARG A 427 29.75 -21.73 -27.59
N ALA A 428 29.38 -20.67 -26.87
CA ALA A 428 28.13 -19.93 -27.03
C ALA A 428 28.35 -18.55 -27.69
N SER A 429 27.39 -18.12 -28.51
CA SER A 429 27.52 -16.93 -29.37
C SER A 429 26.88 -15.64 -28.85
N ASP A 430 26.39 -15.58 -27.61
CA ASP A 430 25.83 -14.33 -27.06
C ASP A 430 26.90 -13.38 -26.47
N ARG A 431 26.91 -12.17 -27.00
CA ARG A 431 27.82 -11.08 -26.63
C ARG A 431 27.42 -10.39 -25.33
N VAL A 432 26.12 -10.36 -24.97
CA VAL A 432 25.62 -9.74 -23.74
C VAL A 432 25.98 -10.58 -22.52
N ASP A 433 25.63 -11.88 -22.53
CA ASP A 433 25.96 -12.80 -21.44
C ASP A 433 27.47 -12.89 -21.15
N ARG A 434 28.28 -12.89 -22.20
CA ARG A 434 29.74 -12.89 -22.04
C ARG A 434 30.23 -11.58 -21.43
N ALA A 435 29.69 -10.43 -21.86
CA ALA A 435 30.02 -9.13 -21.29
C ALA A 435 29.64 -9.06 -19.80
N TYR A 436 28.49 -9.62 -19.42
CA TYR A 436 28.02 -9.73 -18.03
C TYR A 436 28.99 -10.53 -17.14
N SER A 437 29.54 -11.65 -17.63
CA SER A 437 30.56 -12.38 -16.87
C SER A 437 31.90 -11.66 -16.81
N LEU A 438 32.31 -11.00 -17.89
CA LEU A 438 33.58 -10.26 -17.91
C LEU A 438 33.54 -9.04 -17.00
N ILE A 439 32.41 -8.33 -16.90
CA ILE A 439 32.29 -7.21 -15.96
C ILE A 439 32.39 -7.69 -14.51
N ASN A 440 31.76 -8.81 -14.17
CA ASN A 440 31.79 -9.36 -12.82
C ASN A 440 33.16 -9.95 -12.48
N LEU A 441 33.81 -10.65 -13.41
CA LEU A 441 35.19 -11.11 -13.24
C LEU A 441 36.14 -9.92 -13.02
N GLY A 442 36.02 -8.88 -13.84
CA GLY A 442 36.82 -7.67 -13.69
C GLY A 442 36.61 -6.99 -12.35
N LEU A 443 35.36 -6.93 -11.86
CA LEU A 443 35.02 -6.37 -10.56
C LEU A 443 35.67 -7.15 -9.40
N LEU A 444 35.58 -8.48 -9.39
CA LEU A 444 36.19 -9.29 -8.32
C LEU A 444 37.72 -9.22 -8.35
N LEU A 445 38.33 -9.23 -9.54
CA LEU A 445 39.78 -9.02 -9.71
C LEU A 445 40.21 -7.65 -9.19
N PHE A 446 39.46 -6.59 -9.55
CA PHE A 446 39.73 -5.23 -9.08
C PHE A 446 39.68 -5.15 -7.55
N ARG A 447 38.66 -5.73 -6.93
CA ARG A 447 38.50 -5.78 -5.47
C ARG A 447 39.57 -6.62 -4.77
N ARG A 448 40.00 -7.72 -5.37
CA ARG A 448 41.03 -8.60 -4.79
C ARG A 448 42.42 -7.97 -4.83
N GLY A 449 42.75 -7.26 -5.91
CA GLY A 449 43.97 -6.46 -6.01
C GLY A 449 45.28 -7.25 -5.93
N ALA A 450 45.29 -8.58 -6.18
CA ALA A 450 46.50 -9.38 -6.16
C ALA A 450 47.45 -8.99 -7.31
N PRO A 451 48.75 -9.33 -7.24
CA PRO A 451 49.70 -9.01 -8.32
C PRO A 451 49.20 -9.46 -9.70
N GLY A 452 49.01 -8.49 -10.61
CA GLY A 452 48.52 -8.72 -11.97
C GLY A 452 47.00 -8.67 -12.14
N ASP A 453 46.21 -8.65 -11.06
CA ASP A 453 44.75 -8.61 -11.14
C ASP A 453 44.22 -7.33 -11.80
N LEU A 454 44.79 -6.16 -11.52
CA LEU A 454 44.37 -4.91 -12.16
C LEU A 454 44.52 -4.95 -13.69
N LYS A 455 45.63 -5.53 -14.20
CA LYS A 455 45.83 -5.73 -15.64
C LYS A 455 44.83 -6.72 -16.23
N ARG A 456 44.45 -7.75 -15.46
CA ARG A 456 43.44 -8.73 -15.87
C ARG A 456 42.03 -8.12 -15.88
N ALA A 457 41.68 -7.34 -14.86
CA ALA A 457 40.41 -6.65 -14.75
C ALA A 457 40.22 -5.65 -15.91
N GLU A 458 41.24 -4.86 -16.20
CA GLU A 458 41.24 -3.95 -17.35
C GLU A 458 41.02 -4.70 -18.69
N ARG A 459 41.69 -5.83 -18.88
CA ARG A 459 41.45 -6.70 -20.05
C ARG A 459 40.01 -7.18 -20.12
N CYS A 460 39.44 -7.64 -18.99
CA CYS A 460 38.05 -8.09 -18.96
C CYS A 460 37.09 -6.98 -19.43
N TYR A 461 37.25 -5.76 -18.90
CA TYR A 461 36.41 -4.62 -19.29
C TYR A 461 36.59 -4.23 -20.76
N ARG A 462 37.83 -4.15 -21.25
CA ARG A 462 38.09 -3.83 -22.66
C ARG A 462 37.60 -4.91 -23.62
N ASP A 463 37.77 -6.19 -23.27
CA ASP A 463 37.32 -7.32 -24.10
C ASP A 463 35.80 -7.38 -24.20
N ALA A 464 35.09 -7.00 -23.14
CA ALA A 464 33.63 -6.87 -23.14
C ALA A 464 33.20 -5.67 -24.01
N LEU A 465 33.80 -4.50 -23.79
CA LEU A 465 33.50 -3.27 -24.56
C LEU A 465 33.88 -3.35 -26.05
N GLY A 466 34.82 -4.22 -26.42
CA GLY A 466 35.18 -4.46 -27.82
C GLY A 466 34.10 -5.20 -28.60
N ARG A 467 33.14 -5.84 -27.91
CA ARG A 467 32.08 -6.66 -28.52
C ARG A 467 30.67 -6.10 -28.25
N LEU A 468 30.46 -5.52 -27.07
CA LEU A 468 29.18 -4.96 -26.64
C LEU A 468 28.99 -3.54 -27.17
N ARG A 469 27.92 -3.34 -27.94
CA ARG A 469 27.48 -2.01 -28.40
C ARG A 469 26.58 -1.36 -27.35
N PRO A 470 26.51 -0.01 -27.31
CA PRO A 470 25.59 0.69 -26.41
C PRO A 470 24.12 0.25 -26.59
N ASP A 471 23.70 -0.06 -27.81
CA ASP A 471 22.32 -0.48 -28.10
C ASP A 471 22.04 -1.95 -27.78
N ASP A 472 23.07 -2.79 -27.58
CA ASP A 472 22.88 -4.20 -27.21
C ASP A 472 22.37 -4.31 -25.77
N ASP A 473 22.98 -3.55 -24.84
CA ASP A 473 22.54 -3.37 -23.46
C ASP A 473 23.14 -2.06 -22.91
N PRO A 474 22.37 -0.95 -22.91
CA PRO A 474 22.85 0.35 -22.46
C PRO A 474 23.39 0.38 -21.04
N MET A 475 22.80 -0.42 -20.15
CA MET A 475 23.12 -0.42 -18.73
C MET A 475 24.43 -1.17 -18.49
N LEU A 476 24.55 -2.38 -19.04
CA LEU A 476 25.77 -3.17 -18.97
C LEU A 476 26.94 -2.44 -19.61
N TRP A 477 26.71 -1.78 -20.75
CA TRP A 477 27.70 -0.96 -21.42
C TRP A 477 28.15 0.24 -20.56
N SER A 478 27.20 0.95 -19.95
CA SER A 478 27.47 2.06 -19.03
C SER A 478 28.28 1.59 -17.81
N GLN A 479 27.89 0.47 -17.20
CA GLN A 479 28.55 -0.09 -16.04
C GLN A 479 29.98 -0.55 -16.35
N LEU A 480 30.20 -1.16 -17.53
CA LEU A 480 31.54 -1.52 -18.03
C LEU A 480 32.42 -0.29 -18.19
N ARG A 481 31.90 0.78 -18.80
CA ARG A 481 32.63 2.05 -18.99
C ARG A 481 32.98 2.70 -17.66
N CYS A 482 32.04 2.73 -16.71
CA CYS A 482 32.26 3.27 -15.38
C CYS A 482 33.27 2.44 -14.57
N ASN A 483 33.19 1.11 -14.61
CA ASN A 483 34.15 0.23 -13.95
C ASN A 483 35.55 0.35 -14.55
N LEU A 484 35.66 0.47 -15.87
CA LEU A 484 36.92 0.73 -16.54
C LEU A 484 37.51 2.08 -16.10
N ALA A 485 36.70 3.14 -16.04
CA ALA A 485 37.15 4.45 -15.59
C ALA A 485 37.62 4.41 -14.13
N ASP A 486 36.85 3.81 -13.22
CA ASP A 486 37.24 3.71 -11.82
C ASP A 486 38.56 2.93 -11.65
N LEU A 487 38.74 1.84 -12.40
CA LEU A 487 40.01 1.09 -12.44
C LEU A 487 41.18 1.96 -12.97
N LEU A 488 40.95 2.76 -14.01
CA LEU A 488 41.96 3.67 -14.59
C LEU A 488 42.35 4.79 -13.62
N LEU A 489 41.43 5.20 -12.74
CA LEU A 489 41.66 6.21 -11.70
C LEU A 489 42.23 5.62 -10.40
N SER A 490 42.27 4.29 -10.27
CA SER A 490 42.64 3.62 -9.02
C SER A 490 44.12 3.87 -8.65
N PRO A 491 44.41 4.33 -7.42
CA PRO A 491 45.79 4.51 -6.93
C PRO A 491 46.62 3.22 -6.98
N GLY A 492 45.97 2.04 -6.84
CA GLY A 492 46.63 0.74 -6.84
C GLY A 492 47.29 0.36 -8.17
N ARG A 493 46.97 1.07 -9.26
CA ARG A 493 47.54 0.85 -10.59
C ARG A 493 48.97 1.40 -10.74
N GLY A 494 49.45 2.19 -9.77
CA GLY A 494 50.76 2.85 -9.78
C GLY A 494 50.79 4.11 -10.65
N THR A 495 50.18 4.08 -11.85
CA THR A 495 49.98 5.27 -12.70
C THR A 495 48.50 5.38 -13.09
N ALA A 496 47.85 6.46 -12.65
CA ALA A 496 46.48 6.75 -13.04
C ALA A 496 46.43 7.20 -14.52
N ASP A 497 45.36 6.83 -15.23
CA ASP A 497 45.07 7.26 -16.59
C ASP A 497 43.76 8.08 -16.62
N PRO A 498 43.80 9.36 -16.18
CA PRO A 498 42.61 10.19 -16.13
C PRO A 498 42.07 10.53 -17.52
N ARG A 499 42.89 10.51 -18.57
CA ARG A 499 42.44 10.76 -19.96
C ARG A 499 41.64 9.58 -20.50
N GLY A 500 42.12 8.35 -20.30
CA GLY A 500 41.40 7.14 -20.65
C GLY A 500 40.09 7.01 -19.85
N ALA A 501 40.13 7.32 -18.55
CA ALA A 501 38.93 7.34 -17.72
C ALA A 501 37.91 8.36 -18.24
N ARG A 502 38.35 9.59 -18.57
CA ARG A 502 37.50 10.66 -19.09
C ARG A 502 36.83 10.24 -20.39
N ALA A 503 37.58 9.63 -21.31
CA ALA A 503 37.03 9.12 -22.56
C ALA A 503 35.98 8.02 -22.35
N ALA A 504 36.17 7.14 -21.35
CA ALA A 504 35.20 6.10 -21.04
C ALA A 504 33.87 6.67 -20.53
N VAL A 505 33.88 7.58 -19.54
CA VAL A 505 32.65 8.10 -18.92
C VAL A 505 31.99 9.22 -19.71
N ALA A 506 32.74 10.02 -20.47
CA ALA A 506 32.16 11.01 -21.37
C ALA A 506 31.28 10.36 -22.45
N ALA A 507 31.65 9.15 -22.91
CA ALA A 507 30.81 8.39 -23.84
C ALA A 507 29.46 8.00 -23.22
N VAL A 508 29.43 7.66 -21.93
CA VAL A 508 28.19 7.33 -21.20
C VAL A 508 27.29 8.55 -21.08
N VAL A 509 27.86 9.68 -20.63
CA VAL A 509 27.11 10.94 -20.50
C VAL A 509 26.56 11.39 -21.86
N ALA A 510 27.35 11.30 -22.94
CA ALA A 510 26.90 11.64 -24.29
C ALA A 510 25.78 10.71 -24.79
N PHE A 511 25.88 9.40 -24.55
CA PHE A 511 24.84 8.45 -24.92
C PHE A 511 23.53 8.70 -24.17
N GLY A 512 23.59 9.01 -22.86
CA GLY A 512 22.42 9.39 -22.06
C GLY A 512 21.80 10.72 -22.48
N ALA A 513 22.62 11.70 -22.85
CA ALA A 513 22.12 12.97 -23.40
C ALA A 513 21.40 12.78 -24.74
N ALA A 514 21.88 11.87 -25.59
CA ALA A 514 21.24 11.53 -26.86
C ALA A 514 19.97 10.67 -26.68
N HIS A 515 19.82 9.98 -25.55
CA HIS A 515 18.70 9.10 -25.26
C HIS A 515 18.14 9.33 -23.84
N PRO A 516 17.42 10.45 -23.61
CA PRO A 516 16.87 10.78 -22.31
C PRO A 516 16.02 9.63 -21.73
N GLY A 517 16.25 9.30 -20.45
CA GLY A 517 15.52 8.24 -19.73
C GLY A 517 16.02 6.82 -19.94
N ARG A 518 16.96 6.57 -20.88
CA ARG A 518 17.49 5.22 -21.13
C ARG A 518 18.52 4.72 -20.13
N LEU A 519 19.20 5.61 -19.42
CA LEU A 519 20.20 5.25 -18.40
C LEU A 519 20.35 6.34 -17.35
N ASP A 520 20.68 5.93 -16.13
CA ASP A 520 21.25 6.84 -15.13
C ASP A 520 22.70 7.18 -15.50
N THR A 521 23.01 8.47 -15.52
CA THR A 521 24.35 9.01 -15.83
C THR A 521 25.07 9.54 -14.60
N SER A 522 24.49 9.41 -13.40
CA SER A 522 25.00 10.00 -12.17
C SER A 522 26.38 9.46 -11.79
N ARG A 523 26.57 8.14 -11.85
CA ARG A 523 27.88 7.51 -11.59
C ARG A 523 28.94 7.94 -12.62
N ALA A 524 28.57 8.01 -13.89
CA ALA A 524 29.48 8.47 -14.95
C ALA A 524 29.88 9.94 -14.76
N THR A 525 28.92 10.79 -14.36
CA THR A 525 29.13 12.21 -14.06
C THR A 525 30.05 12.39 -12.85
N TRP A 526 29.88 11.59 -11.80
CA TRP A 526 30.79 11.58 -10.65
C TRP A 526 32.21 11.15 -11.03
N LEU A 527 32.36 10.07 -11.81
CA LEU A 527 33.68 9.64 -12.28
C LEU A 527 34.33 10.68 -13.19
N LEU A 528 33.53 11.38 -14.01
CA LEU A 528 34.02 12.49 -14.84
C LEU A 528 34.57 13.63 -13.96
N ALA A 529 33.94 13.91 -12.83
CA ALA A 529 34.46 14.87 -11.84
C ALA A 529 35.83 14.46 -11.30
N ARG A 530 36.02 13.18 -10.94
CA ARG A 530 37.31 12.65 -10.49
C ARG A 530 38.38 12.76 -11.58
N THR A 531 38.00 12.60 -12.86
CA THR A 531 38.95 12.82 -13.96
C THR A 531 39.35 14.29 -14.11
N ALA A 532 38.42 15.23 -13.89
CA ALA A 532 38.71 16.66 -13.94
C ALA A 532 39.70 17.03 -12.83
N ASP A 533 39.51 16.54 -11.61
CA ASP A 533 40.44 16.84 -10.51
C ASP A 533 41.87 16.33 -10.74
N LEU A 534 42.03 15.19 -11.41
CA LEU A 534 43.36 14.66 -11.74
C LEU A 534 44.03 15.38 -12.92
N LEU A 535 43.26 16.01 -13.80
CA LEU A 535 43.77 16.73 -14.97
C LEU A 535 44.02 18.22 -14.67
N ASP A 536 43.09 18.84 -13.95
CA ASP A 536 43.02 20.27 -13.74
C ASP A 536 43.48 20.68 -12.32
N GLY A 537 43.62 19.70 -11.42
CA GLY A 537 44.02 19.88 -10.01
C GLY A 537 42.87 19.58 -9.04
N PRO A 538 43.19 19.17 -7.79
CA PRO A 538 42.18 18.81 -6.81
C PRO A 538 41.23 19.97 -6.50
N GLY A 539 39.93 19.71 -6.48
CA GLY A 539 38.91 20.74 -6.25
C GLY A 539 38.67 21.64 -7.46
N SER A 540 38.89 21.12 -8.68
CA SER A 540 38.64 21.85 -9.92
C SER A 540 37.19 22.38 -9.98
N ALA A 541 36.99 23.57 -10.55
CA ALA A 541 35.64 24.15 -10.69
C ALA A 541 34.70 23.23 -11.48
N GLU A 542 35.24 22.56 -12.50
CA GLU A 542 34.51 21.57 -13.30
C GLU A 542 34.19 20.30 -12.49
N GLY A 543 35.16 19.77 -11.73
CA GLY A 543 34.94 18.64 -10.83
C GLY A 543 33.85 18.92 -9.80
N LEU A 544 33.88 20.11 -9.19
CA LEU A 544 32.86 20.51 -8.23
C LEU A 544 31.47 20.66 -8.88
N ARG A 545 31.40 21.27 -10.06
CA ARG A 545 30.15 21.40 -10.84
C ARG A 545 29.55 20.03 -11.14
N LEU A 546 30.37 19.08 -11.60
CA LEU A 546 29.95 17.72 -11.93
C LEU A 546 29.50 16.94 -10.69
N ARG A 547 30.19 17.05 -9.54
CA ARG A 547 29.74 16.43 -8.28
C ARG A 547 28.40 16.99 -7.80
N ARG A 548 28.20 18.31 -7.88
CA ARG A 548 26.90 18.94 -7.54
C ARG A 548 25.78 18.44 -8.44
N ALA A 549 26.04 18.33 -9.75
CA ALA A 549 25.08 17.76 -10.70
C ALA A 549 24.73 16.30 -10.35
N ALA A 550 25.73 15.48 -10.05
CA ALA A 550 25.53 14.08 -9.66
C ALA A 550 24.76 13.95 -8.32
N LEU A 551 25.06 14.77 -7.31
CA LEU A 551 24.32 14.77 -6.04
C LEU A 551 22.86 15.21 -6.20
N THR A 552 22.57 16.12 -7.12
CA THR A 552 21.19 16.55 -7.42
C THR A 552 20.38 15.40 -8.01
N ALA A 553 21.01 14.57 -8.84
CA ALA A 553 20.38 13.40 -9.47
C ALA A 553 20.28 12.17 -8.55
N VAL A 554 20.96 12.18 -7.40
CA VAL A 554 21.04 11.04 -6.46
C VAL A 554 20.53 11.48 -5.08
N PRO A 555 19.21 11.54 -4.84
CA PRO A 555 18.66 11.96 -3.56
C PRO A 555 19.11 11.05 -2.41
N PRO A 556 19.45 11.60 -1.22
CA PRO A 556 20.03 10.84 -0.12
C PRO A 556 19.11 9.77 0.46
N SER A 557 17.79 9.92 0.38
CA SER A 557 16.82 8.93 0.88
C SER A 557 16.51 7.82 -0.12
N VAL A 558 16.77 8.04 -1.41
CA VAL A 558 16.43 7.11 -2.50
C VAL A 558 17.64 6.24 -2.85
N PHE A 559 18.82 6.86 -2.95
CA PHE A 559 20.06 6.17 -3.32
C PHE A 559 21.17 6.44 -2.28
N PRO A 560 20.96 6.08 -1.01
CA PRO A 560 21.80 6.54 0.10
C PRO A 560 23.27 6.12 -0.04
N SER A 561 23.54 4.89 -0.50
CA SER A 561 24.90 4.37 -0.68
C SER A 561 25.70 5.14 -1.75
N LEU A 562 25.06 5.42 -2.89
CA LEU A 562 25.69 6.20 -3.97
C LEU A 562 25.84 7.67 -3.57
N HIS A 563 24.83 8.24 -2.90
CA HIS A 563 24.88 9.60 -2.38
C HIS A 563 26.08 9.78 -1.45
N LEU A 564 26.28 8.89 -0.47
CA LEU A 564 27.41 8.95 0.47
C LEU A 564 28.76 8.94 -0.24
N SER A 565 28.90 8.15 -1.31
CA SER A 565 30.17 8.03 -2.06
C SER A 565 30.52 9.34 -2.77
N ILE A 566 29.54 9.96 -3.45
CA ILE A 566 29.73 11.22 -4.16
C ILE A 566 29.93 12.38 -3.17
N ALA A 567 29.15 12.37 -2.09
CA ALA A 567 29.09 13.46 -1.12
C ALA A 567 30.40 13.60 -0.32
N ARG A 568 31.04 12.50 0.09
CA ARG A 568 32.35 12.55 0.79
C ARG A 568 33.40 13.31 0.00
N GLU A 569 33.57 12.97 -1.28
CA GLU A 569 34.54 13.67 -2.14
C GLU A 569 34.14 15.13 -2.40
N ALA A 570 32.84 15.42 -2.48
CA ALA A 570 32.36 16.79 -2.65
C ALA A 570 32.63 17.64 -1.40
N VAL A 571 32.43 17.09 -0.20
CA VAL A 571 32.72 17.75 1.08
C VAL A 571 34.20 18.10 1.17
N ASP A 572 35.09 17.17 0.87
CA ASP A 572 36.54 17.42 0.90
C ASP A 572 36.93 18.58 -0.02
N ALA A 573 36.40 18.59 -1.25
CA ALA A 573 36.66 19.65 -2.22
C ALA A 573 36.08 21.02 -1.77
N LEU A 574 34.86 21.04 -1.23
CA LEU A 574 34.20 22.26 -0.75
C LEU A 574 34.88 22.83 0.49
N ALA A 575 35.28 21.97 1.42
CA ALA A 575 36.01 22.36 2.62
C ALA A 575 37.39 22.94 2.26
N ALA A 576 38.10 22.34 1.29
CA ALA A 576 39.35 22.89 0.78
C ALA A 576 39.18 24.27 0.12
N ALA A 577 38.05 24.51 -0.54
CA ALA A 577 37.67 25.81 -1.11
C ALA A 577 37.08 26.80 -0.08
N ALA A 578 36.95 26.41 1.19
CA ALA A 578 36.31 27.17 2.26
C ALA A 578 34.85 27.57 1.97
N ASP A 579 34.14 26.84 1.11
CA ASP A 579 32.71 26.99 0.85
C ASP A 579 31.92 26.22 1.91
N TRP A 580 31.92 26.76 3.14
CA TRP A 580 31.38 26.09 4.32
C TRP A 580 29.87 25.86 4.24
N ASP A 581 29.11 26.78 3.64
CA ASP A 581 27.67 26.64 3.44
C ASP A 581 27.34 25.44 2.54
N ALA A 582 28.00 25.32 1.38
CA ALA A 582 27.77 24.20 0.50
C ALA A 582 28.27 22.88 1.11
N ALA A 583 29.42 22.89 1.80
CA ALA A 583 29.93 21.71 2.49
C ALA A 583 28.96 21.21 3.57
N ALA A 584 28.34 22.13 4.32
CA ALA A 584 27.35 21.81 5.34
C ALA A 584 26.07 21.21 4.74
N GLU A 585 25.58 21.71 3.61
CA GLU A 585 24.42 21.12 2.92
C GLU A 585 24.69 19.71 2.41
N VAL A 586 25.85 19.47 1.80
CA VAL A 586 26.24 18.13 1.35
C VAL A 586 26.39 17.17 2.54
N ALA A 587 26.98 17.62 3.65
CA ALA A 587 27.13 16.80 4.85
C ALA A 587 25.78 16.50 5.55
N ALA A 588 24.81 17.40 5.48
CA ALA A 588 23.44 17.13 5.93
C ALA A 588 22.76 16.05 5.05
N GLY A 589 23.02 16.08 3.74
CA GLY A 589 22.63 15.01 2.81
C GLY A 589 23.26 13.65 3.17
N MET A 590 24.56 13.65 3.50
CA MET A 590 25.25 12.44 3.99
C MET A 590 24.60 11.87 5.26
N LEU A 591 24.24 12.72 6.22
CA LEU A 591 23.57 12.28 7.43
C LEU A 591 22.19 11.68 7.12
N THR A 592 21.44 12.29 6.20
CA THR A 592 20.15 11.77 5.72
C THR A 592 20.30 10.39 5.08
N ALA A 593 21.32 10.21 4.23
CA ALA A 593 21.61 8.93 3.60
C ALA A 593 22.04 7.85 4.60
N ALA A 594 22.91 8.21 5.55
CA ALA A 594 23.30 7.31 6.65
C ALA A 594 22.08 6.89 7.48
N HIS A 595 21.15 7.82 7.70
CA HIS A 595 19.93 7.55 8.43
C HIS A 595 18.99 6.60 7.68
N ALA A 596 18.77 6.84 6.39
CA ALA A 596 17.97 5.97 5.54
C ALA A 596 18.51 4.51 5.54
N LEU A 597 19.83 4.35 5.40
CA LEU A 597 20.45 3.02 5.46
C LEU A 597 20.23 2.33 6.80
N TYR A 598 20.38 3.07 7.90
CA TYR A 598 20.21 2.53 9.24
C TYR A 598 18.76 2.15 9.54
N ASP A 599 17.80 2.99 9.11
CA ASP A 599 16.37 2.76 9.33
C ASP A 599 15.85 1.59 8.48
N ALA A 600 16.48 1.33 7.32
CA ALA A 600 16.21 0.14 6.52
C ALA A 600 16.63 -1.17 7.22
N GLN A 601 17.50 -1.12 8.24
CA GLN A 601 17.96 -2.32 8.94
C GLN A 601 16.99 -2.76 10.04
N VAL A 602 16.59 -4.03 9.98
CA VAL A 602 15.66 -4.64 10.96
C VAL A 602 16.42 -5.26 12.14
N THR A 603 17.65 -5.75 11.94
CA THR A 603 18.44 -6.42 12.99
C THR A 603 19.47 -5.49 13.62
N ALA A 604 19.82 -5.78 14.89
CA ALA A 604 20.89 -5.06 15.59
C ALA A 604 22.26 -5.24 14.90
N ALA A 605 22.50 -6.41 14.27
CA ALA A 605 23.72 -6.67 13.51
C ALA A 605 23.78 -5.84 12.22
N GLY A 606 22.69 -5.74 11.46
CA GLY A 606 22.59 -4.88 10.28
C GLY A 606 22.83 -3.40 10.64
N ARG A 607 22.16 -2.92 11.70
CA ARG A 607 22.35 -1.55 12.22
C ARG A 607 23.80 -1.27 12.62
N ARG A 608 24.49 -2.22 13.27
CA ARG A 608 25.94 -2.14 13.55
C ARG A 608 26.77 -2.01 12.28
N GLY A 609 26.46 -2.82 11.27
CA GLY A 609 27.14 -2.77 9.98
C GLY A 609 27.06 -1.37 9.37
N VAL A 610 25.87 -0.77 9.35
CA VAL A 610 25.69 0.59 8.84
C VAL A 610 26.46 1.62 9.66
N LEU A 611 26.38 1.57 11.00
CA LEU A 611 27.11 2.51 11.86
C LEU A 611 28.63 2.43 11.68
N LEU A 612 29.18 1.24 11.40
CA LEU A 612 30.59 1.09 11.06
C LEU A 612 30.92 1.73 9.70
N LEU A 613 30.05 1.56 8.70
CA LEU A 613 30.21 2.12 7.35
C LEU A 613 30.07 3.65 7.32
N THR A 614 29.24 4.22 8.21
CA THR A 614 28.95 5.66 8.31
C THR A 614 29.59 6.30 9.54
N ARG A 615 30.62 5.65 10.09
CA ARG A 615 31.29 6.11 11.31
C ARG A 615 31.86 7.51 11.10
N GLY A 616 31.50 8.44 11.97
CA GLY A 616 32.00 9.82 11.92
C GLY A 616 31.18 10.77 11.05
N THR A 617 30.24 10.30 10.22
CA THR A 617 29.39 11.16 9.38
C THR A 617 28.64 12.22 10.19
N ALA A 618 28.07 11.85 11.35
CA ALA A 618 27.36 12.80 12.21
C ALA A 618 28.29 13.87 12.80
N ARG A 619 29.53 13.50 13.16
CA ARG A 619 30.53 14.43 13.70
C ARG A 619 31.02 15.39 12.61
N GLU A 620 31.26 14.87 11.41
CA GLU A 620 31.65 15.67 10.25
C GLU A 620 30.55 16.66 9.86
N ALA A 621 29.30 16.20 9.77
CA ALA A 621 28.15 17.07 9.51
C ALA A 621 28.01 18.16 10.59
N ALA A 622 28.12 17.81 11.87
CA ALA A 622 28.07 18.78 12.96
C ALA A 622 29.20 19.82 12.86
N PHE A 623 30.42 19.38 12.57
CA PHE A 623 31.56 20.28 12.38
C PHE A 623 31.30 21.27 11.23
N LEU A 624 30.87 20.78 10.06
CA LEU A 624 30.64 21.62 8.89
C LEU A 624 29.46 22.57 9.08
N LEU A 625 28.37 22.12 9.71
CA LEU A 625 27.24 22.97 10.09
C LEU A 625 27.65 24.08 11.05
N ALA A 626 28.49 23.78 12.05
CA ALA A 626 29.02 24.79 12.96
C ALA A 626 29.93 25.79 12.23
N ARG A 627 30.80 25.31 11.33
CA ARG A 627 31.67 26.18 10.50
C ARG A 627 30.88 27.08 9.54
N ALA A 628 29.71 26.63 9.09
CA ALA A 628 28.77 27.41 8.30
C ALA A 628 27.89 28.37 9.14
N GLY A 629 28.12 28.48 10.47
CA GLY A 629 27.34 29.36 11.34
C GLY A 629 25.95 28.85 11.69
N ARG A 630 25.74 27.51 11.67
CA ARG A 630 24.46 26.85 11.97
C ARG A 630 24.56 25.94 13.21
N PRO A 631 24.86 26.48 14.40
CA PRO A 631 25.18 25.68 15.59
C PRO A 631 24.01 24.83 16.09
N GLU A 632 22.75 25.27 15.95
CA GLU A 632 21.57 24.50 16.37
C GLU A 632 21.44 23.21 15.55
N ARG A 633 21.62 23.31 14.22
CA ARG A 633 21.63 22.14 13.33
C ARG A 633 22.83 21.23 13.58
N ALA A 634 23.97 21.79 14.01
CA ALA A 634 25.14 21.00 14.39
C ALA A 634 24.88 20.14 15.64
N VAL A 635 24.20 20.70 16.65
CA VAL A 635 23.77 19.95 17.84
C VAL A 635 22.77 18.86 17.45
N GLU A 636 21.76 19.19 16.63
CA GLU A 636 20.80 18.20 16.15
C GLU A 636 21.46 17.04 15.40
N ALA A 637 22.46 17.33 14.56
CA ALA A 637 23.20 16.31 13.81
C ALA A 637 23.96 15.35 14.74
N ILE A 638 24.64 15.87 15.77
CA ILE A 638 25.42 15.03 16.68
C ILE A 638 24.54 14.25 17.65
N GLU A 639 23.46 14.85 18.17
CA GLU A 639 22.47 14.18 19.02
C GLU A 639 21.79 13.01 18.30
N ARG A 640 21.39 13.22 17.03
CA ARG A 640 20.81 12.14 16.21
C ARG A 640 21.79 11.00 15.93
N GLY A 641 23.05 11.33 15.64
CA GLY A 641 24.10 10.34 15.47
C GLY A 641 24.32 9.51 16.74
N LEU A 642 24.44 10.19 17.88
CA LEU A 642 24.65 9.57 19.19
C LEU A 642 23.46 8.68 19.59
N ALA A 643 22.23 9.14 19.39
CA ALA A 643 21.03 8.36 19.68
C ALA A 643 21.01 7.01 18.95
N ARG A 644 21.46 6.99 17.68
CA ARG A 644 21.55 5.75 16.89
C ARG A 644 22.66 4.83 17.40
N GLU A 645 23.85 5.38 17.68
CA GLU A 645 24.94 4.61 18.29
C GLU A 645 24.51 3.99 19.63
N LEU A 646 23.82 4.74 20.48
CA LEU A 646 23.30 4.27 21.77
C LEU A 646 22.23 3.20 21.62
N SER A 647 21.30 3.34 20.65
CA SER A 647 20.21 2.37 20.45
C SER A 647 20.69 0.95 20.13
N VAL A 648 21.88 0.82 19.55
CA VAL A 648 22.53 -0.47 19.28
C VAL A 648 23.18 -1.06 20.53
N VAL A 649 23.75 -0.22 21.39
CA VAL A 649 24.36 -0.64 22.68
C VAL A 649 23.26 -1.10 23.63
N THR A 650 22.18 -0.33 23.79
CA THR A 650 21.04 -0.71 24.64
C THR A 650 20.33 -1.96 24.14
N GLY A 651 20.25 -2.15 22.81
CA GLY A 651 19.69 -3.37 22.22
C GLY A 651 20.50 -4.64 22.52
N ARG A 652 21.83 -4.50 22.71
CA ARG A 652 22.70 -5.61 23.13
C ARG A 652 22.41 -6.02 24.56
N ASP A 653 22.32 -5.06 25.47
CA ASP A 653 22.07 -5.34 26.89
C ASP A 653 20.71 -6.04 27.08
N THR A 654 19.68 -5.68 26.30
CA THR A 654 18.38 -6.37 26.33
C THR A 654 18.41 -7.80 25.77
N VAL A 655 19.20 -8.08 24.73
CA VAL A 655 19.33 -9.44 24.17
C VAL A 655 20.17 -10.32 25.09
N ASP A 656 21.25 -9.78 25.66
CA ASP A 656 22.09 -10.48 26.63
C ASP A 656 21.31 -10.75 27.94
N LEU A 657 20.43 -9.84 28.38
CA LEU A 657 19.49 -10.08 29.50
C LEU A 657 18.47 -11.18 29.18
N ALA A 658 17.82 -11.14 28.02
CA ALA A 658 16.84 -12.17 27.64
C ALA A 658 17.47 -13.57 27.50
N ALA A 659 18.73 -13.66 27.06
CA ALA A 659 19.49 -14.90 27.01
C ALA A 659 19.89 -15.43 28.40
N LEU A 660 20.05 -14.53 29.38
CA LEU A 660 20.32 -14.89 30.78
C LEU A 660 19.05 -15.25 31.56
N GLU A 661 17.89 -14.71 31.19
CA GLU A 661 16.58 -15.02 31.79
C GLU A 661 15.94 -16.31 31.22
N GLY A 662 16.47 -16.83 30.10
CA GLY A 662 16.04 -18.07 29.47
C GLY A 662 16.80 -19.34 29.90
N VAL A 663 17.66 -19.26 30.92
CA VAL A 663 18.37 -20.37 31.58
C VAL A 663 17.82 -20.56 32.98
#